data_AF-A0A3P6DZX9-F1
#
_entry.id   AF-A0A3P6DZX9-F1
#
_cell.length_a   1.000
_cell.length_b   1.000
_cell.length_c   1.000
_cell.angle_alpha   90.00
_cell.angle_beta   90.00
_cell.angle_gamma   90.00
#
_symmetry.space_group_name_H-M   'P 1'
#
loop_
_entity.id
_entity.type
_entity.pdbx_description
1 polymer ?
#
loop_
_entity_poly.entity_id
_entity_poly.type
_entity_poly.pdbx_seq_one_letter_code
_entity_poly.pdbx_strand_id
1 'polypeptide(L)'
;MSGGGPKAQEGELFVAVAVKSIIGDKLGGGGSRRAVRWAVDNLLPKAYRFVMIHVIPTITTIPTPSKIMFQLMFMRMLVVAAGERLPLKEVEERLVEMYVREVKQEFESVFVPFLKMCKSSSTKVETRLLEYDDPAKALLRFIFESGVNSLVMGSFTPNIFTRITKGPGVPLTVLRYAPETCEVYIVCKDKITTKSMDPLINEGPSTRPQAGASARGYLKDGAASFHTVQSQPLSDHRETIEAGTRRSVSAKELRSTDYSQLKTPSDSSARVSEIVRRRGASDIPKLNYSCFDQTNQPKSNLENIVEEPPATSKKAKKVDIEAEVKRLKKELENTVLKYKQTYEELTSTKNKVHVLALECSEDARRVNSAVEKEEFQKKIAALEKERYMKAAKEVEAAKALLAKEFCQRQIAQVNSLRTYLEKKKVIDQLLGTDDQRYRKYTIEEIITATEGFSPEKVIGEGGYGTVYHCSLDSTPVAVKVVRLDRPEKKQEFLKEVEVLSQLRHPHVVLLLGACPENGCLVYEYLENGSLEEYIFHQKIKPPLPWFIRFRVIFEVACGLAFLHSSKPDPIVHRDLKPGNILLNRNYVSKIADVGLAKLVTDVAPDNVTMYRHSVLAGTLHYIDPEYHRTGTIRLKSDLYAFGIIILQLLTARRPNGLVHAVENAVKKGTLTEMLDKSVTEWPLAQTEELARIGLKCAEFRCRDRPDLKEEVIPVLKRLVETANSKIKKEQCNVRAPSHYFCPILRELMEEPEIAADGFTYEKKAILAWFEKHNVSPVTRQKLDHFKLTPNNTLRSAIRDWKSRVRFSNAFNTSC
;
A
#
# COMPACT_ATOMS: atom_id res chain seq x y z
N MET A 1 -10.57 -63.58 -22.98
CA MET A 1 -11.70 -62.76 -23.47
C MET A 1 -11.36 -61.29 -23.27
N SER A 2 -11.93 -60.41 -24.09
CA SER A 2 -11.67 -58.97 -24.10
C SER A 2 -12.58 -58.21 -23.12
N GLY A 3 -11.99 -57.31 -22.33
CA GLY A 3 -12.69 -56.23 -21.63
C GLY A 3 -12.02 -54.92 -22.01
N GLY A 4 -12.57 -54.20 -22.99
CA GLY A 4 -11.93 -53.00 -23.53
C GLY A 4 -12.12 -51.78 -22.63
N GLY A 5 -11.03 -51.13 -22.24
CA GLY A 5 -11.10 -49.74 -21.78
C GLY A 5 -11.56 -48.83 -22.93
N PRO A 6 -12.32 -47.75 -22.66
CA PRO A 6 -12.81 -46.86 -23.71
C PRO A 6 -11.64 -46.18 -24.43
N LYS A 7 -11.54 -46.39 -25.74
CA LYS A 7 -10.70 -45.54 -26.60
C LYS A 7 -11.32 -44.15 -26.64
N ALA A 8 -10.52 -43.11 -26.40
CA ALA A 8 -10.95 -41.74 -26.62
C ALA A 8 -11.37 -41.55 -28.10
N GLN A 9 -12.48 -40.85 -28.33
CA GLN A 9 -12.89 -40.46 -29.67
C GLN A 9 -12.22 -39.13 -30.06
N GLU A 10 -11.85 -39.00 -31.32
CA GLU A 10 -11.24 -37.77 -31.84
C GLU A 10 -12.24 -36.61 -31.78
N GLY A 11 -11.97 -35.62 -30.91
CA GLY A 11 -12.79 -34.41 -30.76
C GLY A 11 -13.17 -34.03 -29.32
N GLU A 12 -12.91 -34.87 -28.32
CA GLU A 12 -13.29 -34.61 -26.92
C GLU A 12 -12.41 -33.54 -26.23
N LEU A 13 -12.96 -32.33 -26.03
CA LEU A 13 -12.25 -31.21 -25.39
C LEU A 13 -12.42 -31.14 -23.86
N PHE A 14 -11.34 -31.27 -23.08
CA PHE A 14 -11.34 -30.99 -21.63
C PHE A 14 -11.04 -29.51 -21.36
N VAL A 15 -12.06 -28.80 -20.84
CA VAL A 15 -11.97 -27.36 -20.52
C VAL A 15 -11.87 -27.15 -19.01
N ALA A 16 -10.93 -26.28 -18.61
CA ALA A 16 -10.81 -25.76 -17.26
C ALA A 16 -11.00 -24.24 -17.24
N VAL A 17 -11.63 -23.70 -16.20
CA VAL A 17 -11.77 -22.25 -15.99
C VAL A 17 -11.31 -21.88 -14.58
N ALA A 18 -10.24 -21.10 -14.48
CA ALA A 18 -9.74 -20.63 -13.18
C ALA A 18 -10.54 -19.40 -12.72
N VAL A 19 -11.24 -19.55 -11.59
CA VAL A 19 -12.06 -18.49 -10.99
C VAL A 19 -11.40 -17.94 -9.72
N LYS A 20 -11.46 -16.60 -9.58
CA LYS A 20 -11.10 -15.90 -8.35
C LYS A 20 -12.29 -15.13 -7.80
N SER A 21 -12.57 -15.34 -6.53
CA SER A 21 -13.45 -14.52 -5.68
C SER A 21 -12.79 -14.30 -4.32
N ILE A 22 -13.46 -13.59 -3.44
CA ILE A 22 -13.15 -13.49 -2.01
C ILE A 22 -14.34 -14.08 -1.24
N ILE A 23 -14.12 -14.74 -0.11
CA ILE A 23 -15.21 -15.22 0.76
C ILE A 23 -16.11 -14.01 1.12
N GLY A 24 -17.43 -14.16 0.91
CA GLY A 24 -18.40 -13.08 1.07
C GLY A 24 -18.68 -12.21 -0.17
N ASP A 25 -17.87 -12.27 -1.23
CA ASP A 25 -18.15 -11.58 -2.49
C ASP A 25 -19.30 -12.28 -3.26
N LYS A 26 -20.52 -11.78 -3.04
CA LYS A 26 -21.75 -12.24 -3.71
C LYS A 26 -21.77 -12.05 -5.23
N LEU A 27 -20.86 -11.23 -5.77
CA LEU A 27 -20.83 -10.81 -7.17
C LEU A 27 -19.71 -11.53 -7.95
N GLY A 28 -18.59 -11.85 -7.32
CA GLY A 28 -17.44 -12.55 -7.90
C GLY A 28 -16.55 -11.66 -8.78
N GLY A 29 -15.25 -11.97 -8.82
CA GLY A 29 -14.24 -11.17 -9.49
C GLY A 29 -14.58 -10.85 -10.96
N GLY A 30 -14.54 -9.56 -11.33
CA GLY A 30 -14.96 -9.09 -12.66
C GLY A 30 -14.16 -9.66 -13.84
N GLY A 31 -12.91 -10.08 -13.62
CA GLY A 31 -12.13 -10.86 -14.60
C GLY A 31 -12.63 -12.30 -14.71
N SER A 32 -12.81 -12.98 -13.58
CA SER A 32 -13.36 -14.34 -13.48
C SER A 32 -14.70 -14.46 -14.20
N ARG A 33 -15.63 -13.49 -14.01
CA ARG A 33 -16.92 -13.47 -14.72
C ARG A 33 -16.80 -13.38 -16.24
N ARG A 34 -15.81 -12.64 -16.77
CA ARG A 34 -15.59 -12.56 -18.22
C ARG A 34 -15.03 -13.87 -18.78
N ALA A 35 -14.08 -14.48 -18.06
CA ALA A 35 -13.54 -15.79 -18.42
C ALA A 35 -14.61 -16.89 -18.40
N VAL A 36 -15.42 -16.97 -17.34
CA VAL A 36 -16.53 -17.94 -17.24
C VAL A 36 -17.54 -17.71 -18.35
N ARG A 37 -18.01 -16.47 -18.58
CA ARG A 37 -18.95 -16.19 -19.67
C ARG A 37 -18.38 -16.61 -21.02
N TRP A 38 -17.17 -16.16 -21.35
CA TRP A 38 -16.56 -16.48 -22.64
C TRP A 38 -16.37 -18.00 -22.82
N ALA A 39 -15.95 -18.72 -21.77
CA ALA A 39 -15.82 -20.18 -21.80
C ALA A 39 -17.17 -20.90 -21.98
N VAL A 40 -18.24 -20.41 -21.32
CA VAL A 40 -19.62 -20.88 -21.48
C VAL A 40 -20.10 -20.67 -22.92
N ASP A 41 -19.83 -19.50 -23.49
CA ASP A 41 -20.31 -19.11 -24.83
C ASP A 41 -19.53 -19.80 -25.98
N ASN A 42 -18.26 -20.17 -25.77
CA ASN A 42 -17.35 -20.60 -26.86
C ASN A 42 -16.82 -22.04 -26.76
N LEU A 43 -16.62 -22.57 -25.54
CA LEU A 43 -15.94 -23.85 -25.32
C LEU A 43 -16.85 -24.91 -24.67
N LEU A 44 -17.71 -24.52 -23.74
CA LEU A 44 -18.65 -25.43 -23.04
C LEU A 44 -19.55 -26.27 -23.98
N PRO A 45 -20.03 -25.77 -25.13
CA PRO A 45 -20.82 -26.58 -26.09
C PRO A 45 -20.01 -27.67 -26.80
N LYS A 46 -18.68 -27.62 -26.71
CA LYS A 46 -17.73 -28.59 -27.32
C LYS A 46 -17.01 -29.44 -26.26
N ALA A 47 -17.28 -29.19 -24.98
CA ALA A 47 -16.53 -29.80 -23.88
C ALA A 47 -17.21 -31.09 -23.41
N TYR A 48 -16.51 -32.23 -23.52
CA TYR A 48 -16.96 -33.47 -22.86
C TYR A 48 -16.85 -33.35 -21.32
N ARG A 49 -15.92 -32.51 -20.85
CA ARG A 49 -15.65 -32.25 -19.45
C ARG A 49 -15.33 -30.78 -19.23
N PHE A 50 -15.99 -30.16 -18.24
CA PHE A 50 -15.81 -28.75 -17.90
C PHE A 50 -15.63 -28.57 -16.39
N VAL A 51 -14.47 -28.07 -15.96
CA VAL A 51 -14.10 -27.92 -14.54
C VAL A 51 -13.88 -26.44 -14.19
N MET A 52 -14.56 -25.96 -13.15
CA MET A 52 -14.22 -24.69 -12.49
C MET A 52 -13.16 -24.92 -11.41
N ILE A 53 -12.08 -24.15 -11.44
CA ILE A 53 -10.94 -24.29 -10.51
C ILE A 53 -10.84 -23.05 -9.64
N HIS A 54 -10.70 -23.23 -8.33
CA HIS A 54 -10.29 -22.18 -7.40
C HIS A 54 -9.08 -22.65 -6.58
N VAL A 55 -8.07 -21.78 -6.44
CA VAL A 55 -6.87 -22.09 -5.65
C VAL A 55 -6.96 -21.41 -4.29
N ILE A 56 -6.85 -22.20 -3.23
CA ILE A 56 -6.83 -21.77 -1.83
C ILE A 56 -5.40 -21.92 -1.28
N PRO A 57 -4.94 -21.04 -0.37
CA PRO A 57 -3.63 -21.20 0.28
C PRO A 57 -3.62 -22.46 1.16
N THR A 58 -2.42 -22.98 1.47
CA THR A 58 -2.27 -24.15 2.33
C THR A 58 -2.73 -23.86 3.77
N ILE A 59 -3.52 -24.75 4.34
CA ILE A 59 -4.00 -24.62 5.72
C ILE A 59 -2.88 -25.10 6.64
N THR A 60 -2.16 -24.15 7.24
CA THR A 60 -0.97 -24.41 8.07
C THR A 60 -1.18 -24.11 9.56
N THR A 61 -2.33 -23.52 9.92
CA THR A 61 -2.63 -23.03 11.28
C THR A 61 -4.12 -23.07 11.62
N ILE A 62 -4.47 -23.31 12.88
CA ILE A 62 -5.84 -23.32 13.43
C ILE A 62 -6.00 -22.18 14.47
N PRO A 63 -7.16 -21.48 14.54
CA PRO A 63 -7.43 -20.51 15.60
C PRO A 63 -7.51 -21.18 16.99
N THR A 64 -7.06 -20.48 18.03
CA THR A 64 -6.95 -21.04 19.40
C THR A 64 -8.29 -21.50 20.02
N PRO A 65 -8.27 -22.44 21.00
CA PRO A 65 -9.48 -23.08 21.55
C PRO A 65 -10.52 -22.14 22.18
N SER A 66 -10.13 -20.91 22.54
CA SER A 66 -11.06 -19.84 22.94
C SER A 66 -12.15 -19.54 21.90
N LYS A 67 -11.93 -19.93 20.63
CA LYS A 67 -12.94 -19.86 19.57
C LYS A 67 -13.79 -21.13 19.44
N ILE A 68 -13.31 -22.31 19.84
CA ILE A 68 -14.00 -23.60 19.65
C ILE A 68 -15.25 -23.69 20.55
N MET A 69 -15.17 -23.26 21.82
CA MET A 69 -16.38 -23.12 22.66
C MET A 69 -17.35 -22.04 22.16
N PHE A 70 -16.86 -21.00 21.47
CA PHE A 70 -17.71 -19.94 20.91
C PHE A 70 -18.45 -20.39 19.63
N GLN A 71 -17.82 -21.22 18.79
CA GLN A 71 -18.39 -21.77 17.56
C GLN A 71 -19.66 -22.62 17.82
N LEU A 72 -19.78 -23.20 19.02
CA LEU A 72 -20.90 -24.06 19.44
C LEU A 72 -22.16 -23.34 19.92
N MET A 73 -22.11 -22.02 20.21
CA MET A 73 -23.24 -21.31 20.84
C MET A 73 -23.96 -20.26 19.97
N PHE A 74 -23.29 -19.64 18.98
CA PHE A 74 -23.94 -18.61 18.15
C PHE A 74 -23.59 -18.71 16.66
N MET A 75 -24.63 -18.92 15.84
CA MET A 75 -24.53 -18.89 14.38
C MET A 75 -24.62 -17.46 13.82
N ARG A 76 -23.90 -17.22 12.72
CA ARG A 76 -24.04 -16.08 11.78
C ARG A 76 -23.59 -14.67 12.23
N MET A 77 -22.32 -14.48 12.62
CA MET A 77 -21.56 -13.28 12.20
C MET A 77 -20.03 -13.41 12.34
N LEU A 78 -19.30 -13.23 11.24
CA LEU A 78 -17.86 -12.90 11.17
C LEU A 78 -17.65 -12.02 9.92
N VAL A 79 -16.86 -10.94 9.89
CA VAL A 79 -15.90 -10.33 10.84
C VAL A 79 -14.68 -11.22 11.14
N VAL A 80 -13.64 -11.06 10.33
CA VAL A 80 -12.30 -11.65 10.56
C VAL A 80 -11.46 -10.69 11.39
N ALA A 81 -11.36 -10.94 12.68
CA ALA A 81 -10.36 -10.31 13.56
C ALA A 81 -9.07 -11.13 13.57
N ALA A 82 -7.91 -10.47 13.68
CA ALA A 82 -6.62 -11.14 13.80
C ALA A 82 -6.37 -11.55 15.26
N GLY A 83 -6.31 -12.86 15.50
CA GLY A 83 -5.88 -13.45 16.77
C GLY A 83 -4.78 -14.49 16.54
N GLU A 84 -4.17 -14.94 17.64
CA GLU A 84 -3.12 -15.96 17.62
C GLU A 84 -3.62 -17.30 17.06
N ARG A 85 -2.72 -18.04 16.41
CA ARG A 85 -3.02 -19.30 15.73
C ARG A 85 -2.02 -20.37 16.11
N LEU A 86 -2.52 -21.57 16.39
CA LEU A 86 -1.71 -22.77 16.64
C LEU A 86 -1.25 -23.39 15.31
N PRO A 87 0.02 -23.82 15.19
CA PRO A 87 0.45 -24.69 14.11
C PRO A 87 -0.32 -26.02 14.12
N LEU A 88 -0.57 -26.62 12.94
CA LEU A 88 -1.29 -27.91 12.87
C LEU A 88 -0.62 -29.06 13.67
N LYS A 89 0.67 -28.94 13.98
CA LYS A 89 1.45 -29.94 14.74
C LYS A 89 1.14 -29.93 16.25
N GLU A 90 0.43 -28.92 16.74
CA GLU A 90 0.14 -28.69 18.16
C GLU A 90 -1.36 -28.88 18.48
N VAL A 91 -2.13 -29.45 17.54
CA VAL A 91 -3.58 -29.62 17.61
C VAL A 91 -3.93 -31.08 17.31
N GLU A 92 -4.93 -31.62 18.01
CA GLU A 92 -5.42 -32.99 17.79
C GLU A 92 -5.87 -33.21 16.34
N GLU A 93 -5.41 -34.29 15.71
CA GLU A 93 -5.65 -34.62 14.29
C GLU A 93 -7.14 -34.58 13.91
N ARG A 94 -8.02 -35.05 14.81
CA ARG A 94 -9.48 -35.00 14.64
C ARG A 94 -10.05 -33.58 14.54
N LEU A 95 -9.50 -32.63 15.32
CA LEU A 95 -9.86 -31.21 15.25
C LEU A 95 -9.28 -30.56 13.99
N VAL A 96 -8.08 -30.97 13.57
CA VAL A 96 -7.47 -30.56 12.29
C VAL A 96 -8.36 -30.94 11.12
N GLU A 97 -8.79 -32.21 11.04
CA GLU A 97 -9.71 -32.67 10.00
C GLU A 97 -11.01 -31.88 9.95
N MET A 98 -11.64 -31.64 11.11
CA MET A 98 -12.92 -30.92 11.19
C MET A 98 -12.77 -29.47 10.69
N TYR A 99 -11.74 -28.76 11.12
CA TYR A 99 -11.49 -27.38 10.67
C TYR A 99 -11.13 -27.31 9.19
N VAL A 100 -10.25 -28.19 8.70
CA VAL A 100 -9.89 -28.27 7.27
C VAL A 100 -11.12 -28.55 6.40
N ARG A 101 -12.05 -29.39 6.89
CA ARG A 101 -13.32 -29.70 6.21
C ARG A 101 -14.26 -28.50 6.20
N GLU A 102 -14.43 -27.79 7.32
CA GLU A 102 -15.26 -26.58 7.43
C GLU A 102 -14.75 -25.46 6.50
N VAL A 103 -13.44 -25.17 6.53
CA VAL A 103 -12.82 -24.15 5.66
C VAL A 103 -12.95 -24.50 4.18
N LYS A 104 -12.73 -25.77 3.78
CA LYS A 104 -12.92 -26.18 2.39
C LYS A 104 -14.38 -26.09 1.96
N GLN A 105 -15.33 -26.41 2.83
CA GLN A 105 -16.76 -26.24 2.57
C GLN A 105 -17.16 -24.75 2.45
N GLU A 106 -16.53 -23.84 3.20
CA GLU A 106 -16.70 -22.39 3.01
C GLU A 106 -16.17 -21.93 1.63
N PHE A 107 -15.01 -22.43 1.20
CA PHE A 107 -14.44 -22.09 -0.11
C PHE A 107 -15.23 -22.63 -1.32
N GLU A 108 -15.96 -23.75 -1.22
CA GLU A 108 -16.87 -24.20 -2.29
C GLU A 108 -17.97 -23.16 -2.61
N SER A 109 -18.31 -22.27 -1.66
CA SER A 109 -19.27 -21.18 -1.91
C SER A 109 -18.81 -20.21 -3.01
N VAL A 110 -17.50 -20.13 -3.29
CA VAL A 110 -16.90 -19.33 -4.37
C VAL A 110 -17.45 -19.72 -5.75
N PHE A 111 -17.85 -20.96 -5.96
CA PHE A 111 -18.37 -21.42 -7.25
C PHE A 111 -19.83 -21.02 -7.49
N VAL A 112 -20.61 -20.74 -6.44
CA VAL A 112 -22.07 -20.50 -6.55
C VAL A 112 -22.46 -19.36 -7.51
N PRO A 113 -21.76 -18.22 -7.58
CA PRO A 113 -22.05 -17.17 -8.58
C PRO A 113 -21.76 -17.61 -10.02
N PHE A 114 -20.73 -18.45 -10.23
CA PHE A 114 -20.28 -18.89 -11.56
C PHE A 114 -21.10 -20.08 -12.08
N LEU A 115 -21.47 -21.03 -11.22
CA LEU A 115 -22.39 -22.12 -11.55
C LEU A 115 -23.77 -21.59 -11.98
N LYS A 116 -24.24 -20.47 -11.39
CA LYS A 116 -25.45 -19.77 -11.87
C LYS A 116 -25.35 -19.28 -13.32
N MET A 117 -24.16 -18.99 -13.82
CA MET A 117 -23.93 -18.58 -15.21
C MET A 117 -23.96 -19.76 -16.19
N CYS A 118 -23.85 -21.01 -15.70
CA CYS A 118 -23.86 -22.22 -16.53
C CYS A 118 -25.24 -22.91 -16.54
N LYS A 119 -26.28 -22.31 -15.94
CA LYS A 119 -27.61 -22.92 -15.80
C LYS A 119 -28.38 -23.10 -17.13
N SER A 120 -27.86 -22.57 -18.24
CA SER A 120 -28.42 -22.71 -19.59
C SER A 120 -27.83 -23.87 -20.40
N SER A 121 -26.82 -24.58 -19.90
CA SER A 121 -26.18 -25.70 -20.60
C SER A 121 -26.60 -27.06 -20.05
N SER A 122 -26.73 -28.05 -20.93
CA SER A 122 -26.92 -29.46 -20.57
C SER A 122 -25.66 -30.15 -20.02
N THR A 123 -24.47 -29.60 -20.28
CA THR A 123 -23.18 -30.16 -19.85
C THR A 123 -22.99 -30.07 -18.33
N LYS A 124 -22.59 -31.18 -17.70
CA LYS A 124 -22.31 -31.24 -16.26
C LYS A 124 -21.00 -30.52 -15.92
N VAL A 125 -21.09 -29.41 -15.18
CA VAL A 125 -19.93 -28.66 -14.67
C VAL A 125 -19.42 -29.27 -13.36
N GLU A 126 -18.12 -29.55 -13.27
CA GLU A 126 -17.41 -29.92 -12.04
C GLU A 126 -16.84 -28.68 -11.32
N THR A 127 -16.70 -28.74 -10.00
CA THR A 127 -15.88 -27.81 -9.20
C THR A 127 -14.64 -28.51 -8.63
N ARG A 128 -13.53 -27.79 -8.50
CA ARG A 128 -12.28 -28.27 -7.88
C ARG A 128 -11.59 -27.16 -7.09
N LEU A 129 -11.44 -27.37 -5.78
CA LEU A 129 -10.50 -26.62 -4.95
C LEU A 129 -9.09 -27.24 -5.07
N LEU A 130 -8.09 -26.40 -5.30
CA LEU A 130 -6.67 -26.76 -5.27
C LEU A 130 -6.00 -26.07 -4.09
N GLU A 131 -5.31 -26.82 -3.24
CA GLU A 131 -4.63 -26.28 -2.05
C GLU A 131 -3.14 -26.05 -2.34
N TYR A 132 -2.75 -24.78 -2.49
CA TYR A 132 -1.38 -24.38 -2.84
C TYR A 132 -1.16 -22.86 -2.66
N ASP A 133 0.00 -22.45 -2.15
CA ASP A 133 0.28 -21.03 -1.84
C ASP A 133 0.57 -20.16 -3.08
N ASP A 134 0.98 -20.77 -4.19
CA ASP A 134 1.27 -20.12 -5.48
C ASP A 134 0.25 -20.56 -6.54
N PRO A 135 -0.77 -19.73 -6.86
CA PRO A 135 -1.79 -20.08 -7.84
C PRO A 135 -1.28 -20.32 -9.26
N ALA A 136 -0.10 -19.81 -9.64
CA ALA A 136 0.46 -20.12 -10.96
C ALA A 136 0.99 -21.56 -11.01
N LYS A 137 1.74 -21.96 -9.98
CA LYS A 137 2.20 -23.36 -9.84
C LYS A 137 1.05 -24.34 -9.66
N ALA A 138 0.01 -23.97 -8.91
CA ALA A 138 -1.18 -24.79 -8.72
C ALA A 138 -1.88 -25.12 -10.05
N LEU A 139 -2.10 -24.11 -10.90
CA LEU A 139 -2.75 -24.27 -12.20
C LEU A 139 -1.85 -25.05 -13.18
N LEU A 140 -0.54 -24.77 -13.21
CA LEU A 140 0.41 -25.52 -14.04
C LEU A 140 0.46 -27.00 -13.63
N ARG A 141 0.56 -27.29 -12.33
CA ARG A 141 0.51 -28.64 -11.78
C ARG A 141 -0.79 -29.35 -12.18
N PHE A 142 -1.94 -28.69 -12.05
CA PHE A 142 -3.22 -29.26 -12.47
C PHE A 142 -3.29 -29.59 -13.97
N ILE A 143 -2.73 -28.73 -14.84
CA ILE A 143 -2.63 -29.02 -16.28
C ILE A 143 -1.83 -30.31 -16.51
N PHE A 144 -0.64 -30.42 -15.91
CA PHE A 144 0.22 -31.60 -16.05
C PHE A 144 -0.39 -32.88 -15.46
N GLU A 145 -1.07 -32.80 -14.32
CA GLU A 145 -1.68 -33.98 -13.65
C GLU A 145 -3.02 -34.40 -14.25
N SER A 146 -3.76 -33.49 -14.91
CA SER A 146 -5.13 -33.74 -15.36
C SER A 146 -5.33 -33.79 -16.88
N GLY A 147 -4.34 -33.42 -17.69
CA GLY A 147 -4.43 -33.47 -19.16
C GLY A 147 -5.43 -32.48 -19.76
N VAL A 148 -5.49 -31.26 -19.21
CA VAL A 148 -6.43 -30.21 -19.67
C VAL A 148 -6.08 -29.74 -21.09
N ASN A 149 -7.03 -29.80 -22.03
CA ASN A 149 -6.83 -29.29 -23.39
C ASN A 149 -6.95 -27.77 -23.50
N SER A 150 -7.81 -27.13 -22.69
CA SER A 150 -7.96 -25.67 -22.69
C SER A 150 -8.13 -25.09 -21.28
N LEU A 151 -7.31 -24.10 -20.91
CA LEU A 151 -7.43 -23.37 -19.64
C LEU A 151 -7.81 -21.90 -19.89
N VAL A 152 -8.98 -21.49 -19.38
CA VAL A 152 -9.47 -20.11 -19.48
C VAL A 152 -9.23 -19.35 -18.17
N MET A 153 -8.68 -18.13 -18.28
CA MET A 153 -8.37 -17.24 -17.16
C MET A 153 -8.84 -15.80 -17.42
N GLY A 154 -9.29 -15.14 -16.35
CA GLY A 154 -9.63 -13.72 -16.39
C GLY A 154 -8.38 -12.83 -16.27
N SER A 155 -8.18 -11.93 -17.22
CA SER A 155 -7.08 -10.95 -17.15
C SER A 155 -7.33 -9.91 -16.05
N PHE A 156 -6.26 -9.58 -15.32
CA PHE A 156 -6.16 -8.39 -14.48
C PHE A 156 -5.16 -7.43 -15.12
N THR A 157 -5.63 -6.27 -15.57
CA THR A 157 -4.79 -5.20 -16.13
C THR A 157 -3.86 -4.63 -15.05
N PRO A 158 -2.55 -4.86 -15.10
CA PRO A 158 -1.64 -4.33 -14.08
C PRO A 158 -1.27 -2.90 -14.45
N ASN A 159 -1.47 -1.94 -13.55
CA ASN A 159 -0.82 -0.62 -13.67
C ASN A 159 0.70 -0.82 -13.72
N ILE A 160 1.41 -0.04 -14.55
CA ILE A 160 2.84 -0.19 -14.87
C ILE A 160 3.71 -0.46 -13.61
N PHE A 161 3.45 0.25 -12.51
CA PHE A 161 4.14 0.09 -11.21
C PHE A 161 4.05 -1.31 -10.59
N THR A 162 2.99 -2.09 -10.83
CA THR A 162 2.84 -3.44 -10.26
C THR A 162 3.70 -4.48 -10.97
N ARG A 163 3.99 -4.27 -12.26
CA ARG A 163 4.88 -5.12 -13.08
C ARG A 163 6.34 -5.06 -12.59
N ILE A 164 6.74 -3.95 -11.99
CA ILE A 164 8.09 -3.68 -11.48
C ILE A 164 8.31 -4.32 -10.08
N THR A 165 7.25 -4.52 -9.30
CA THR A 165 7.35 -4.83 -7.86
C THR A 165 6.91 -6.23 -7.45
N LYS A 166 6.21 -6.99 -8.32
CA LYS A 166 5.71 -8.35 -8.01
C LYS A 166 5.91 -9.38 -9.13
N GLY A 167 6.73 -9.08 -10.13
CA GLY A 167 6.97 -9.97 -11.28
C GLY A 167 5.76 -10.10 -12.22
N PRO A 168 5.76 -11.08 -13.15
CA PRO A 168 4.61 -11.36 -14.01
C PRO A 168 3.44 -11.91 -13.18
N GLY A 169 2.25 -11.31 -13.34
CA GLY A 169 1.04 -11.79 -12.68
C GLY A 169 0.60 -13.18 -13.19
N VAL A 170 -0.12 -13.93 -12.34
CA VAL A 170 -0.48 -15.35 -12.55
C VAL A 170 -0.85 -15.73 -14.00
N PRO A 171 -1.73 -15.01 -14.74
CA PRO A 171 -2.06 -15.38 -16.11
C PRO A 171 -0.87 -15.36 -17.07
N LEU A 172 0.08 -14.42 -16.92
CA LEU A 172 1.29 -14.34 -17.74
C LEU A 172 2.29 -15.47 -17.42
N THR A 173 2.36 -15.86 -16.14
CA THR A 173 3.21 -16.97 -15.68
C THR A 173 2.67 -18.30 -16.21
N VAL A 174 1.36 -18.53 -16.12
CA VAL A 174 0.73 -19.74 -16.66
C VAL A 174 0.80 -19.78 -18.18
N LEU A 175 0.51 -18.68 -18.90
CA LEU A 175 0.65 -18.61 -20.37
C LEU A 175 2.07 -18.92 -20.85
N ARG A 176 3.10 -18.53 -20.08
CA ARG A 176 4.50 -18.82 -20.41
C ARG A 176 4.86 -20.30 -20.23
N TYR A 177 4.51 -20.88 -19.08
CA TYR A 177 5.01 -22.19 -18.66
C TYR A 177 4.02 -23.35 -18.87
N ALA A 178 2.81 -23.10 -19.36
CA ALA A 178 1.88 -24.16 -19.74
C ALA A 178 2.45 -24.99 -20.93
N PRO A 179 2.29 -26.32 -20.90
CA PRO A 179 2.73 -27.19 -22.00
C PRO A 179 1.97 -26.87 -23.29
N GLU A 180 2.56 -27.19 -24.43
CA GLU A 180 1.99 -26.91 -25.75
C GLU A 180 0.73 -27.73 -26.05
N THR A 181 0.53 -28.83 -25.31
CA THR A 181 -0.70 -29.63 -25.31
C THR A 181 -1.90 -28.97 -24.62
N CYS A 182 -1.75 -27.77 -24.03
CA CYS A 182 -2.80 -27.04 -23.33
C CYS A 182 -2.95 -25.61 -23.86
N GLU A 183 -4.08 -25.33 -24.51
CA GLU A 183 -4.37 -24.01 -25.05
C GLU A 183 -4.83 -23.04 -23.94
N VAL A 184 -4.02 -22.02 -23.67
CA VAL A 184 -4.28 -21.07 -22.58
C VAL A 184 -4.92 -19.80 -23.09
N TYR A 185 -6.16 -19.53 -22.65
CA TYR A 185 -6.97 -18.38 -23.02
C TYR A 185 -7.02 -17.32 -21.90
N ILE A 186 -6.50 -16.12 -22.17
CA ILE A 186 -6.60 -14.96 -21.27
C ILE A 186 -7.66 -13.98 -21.79
N VAL A 187 -8.74 -13.80 -21.02
CA VAL A 187 -9.88 -12.95 -21.38
C VAL A 187 -9.77 -11.58 -20.71
N CYS A 188 -9.50 -10.53 -21.50
CA CYS A 188 -9.53 -9.12 -21.06
C CYS A 188 -10.96 -8.56 -21.13
N LYS A 189 -11.12 -7.23 -21.16
CA LYS A 189 -12.42 -6.59 -21.43
C LYS A 189 -12.67 -6.51 -22.94
N ASP A 190 -11.67 -6.06 -23.70
CA ASP A 190 -11.79 -5.73 -25.13
C ASP A 190 -10.81 -6.51 -26.03
N LYS A 191 -10.20 -7.59 -25.50
CA LYS A 191 -9.24 -8.47 -26.21
C LYS A 191 -9.18 -9.87 -25.57
N ILE A 192 -8.83 -10.88 -26.36
CA ILE A 192 -8.42 -12.22 -25.90
C ILE A 192 -6.95 -12.42 -26.27
N THR A 193 -6.19 -13.16 -25.47
CA THR A 193 -4.80 -13.55 -25.77
C THR A 193 -4.64 -15.05 -25.55
N THR A 194 -4.13 -15.76 -26.55
CA THR A 194 -4.05 -17.23 -26.58
C THR A 194 -2.61 -17.67 -26.92
N LYS A 195 -2.19 -18.83 -26.41
CA LYS A 195 -1.02 -19.60 -26.89
C LYS A 195 -1.58 -20.85 -27.57
N SER A 196 -1.42 -20.96 -28.89
CA SER A 196 -2.00 -22.04 -29.72
C SER A 196 -0.88 -22.87 -30.39
N MET A 197 -1.23 -23.96 -31.08
CA MET A 197 -0.27 -24.90 -31.70
C MET A 197 0.13 -24.52 -33.14
N ASP A 198 1.29 -25.07 -33.53
CA ASP A 198 1.95 -25.13 -34.83
C ASP A 198 2.27 -23.84 -35.64
N PRO A 199 3.55 -23.62 -36.00
CA PRO A 199 3.97 -22.62 -36.97
C PRO A 199 4.39 -23.25 -38.31
N LEU A 200 3.55 -23.17 -39.35
CA LEU A 200 3.92 -23.18 -40.80
C LEU A 200 2.63 -23.15 -41.67
N ILE A 201 2.72 -22.63 -42.91
CA ILE A 201 1.66 -22.60 -43.96
C ILE A 201 0.45 -21.66 -43.62
N ASN A 202 0.04 -20.67 -44.43
CA ASN A 202 0.59 -20.13 -45.69
C ASN A 202 0.25 -18.63 -45.87
N GLU A 203 0.67 -18.05 -46.99
CA GLU A 203 0.31 -16.69 -47.44
C GLU A 203 -1.17 -16.54 -47.91
N GLY A 204 -1.57 -15.33 -48.32
CA GLY A 204 -2.95 -14.97 -48.69
C GLY A 204 -3.44 -15.49 -50.07
N PRO A 205 -4.58 -14.99 -50.64
CA PRO A 205 -5.17 -13.66 -50.42
C PRO A 205 -6.67 -13.64 -50.05
N SER A 206 -7.26 -12.43 -50.06
CA SER A 206 -8.62 -12.08 -49.66
C SER A 206 -9.76 -12.73 -50.46
N THR A 207 -10.79 -13.22 -49.76
CA THR A 207 -12.20 -13.13 -50.20
C THR A 207 -13.11 -12.59 -49.10
N ARG A 208 -14.18 -11.90 -49.50
CA ARG A 208 -15.13 -11.18 -48.66
C ARG A 208 -16.55 -11.62 -49.02
N PRO A 209 -17.47 -11.71 -48.05
CA PRO A 209 -18.86 -11.31 -48.34
C PRO A 209 -19.22 -9.91 -47.81
N GLN A 210 -20.01 -9.19 -48.59
CA GLN A 210 -20.83 -8.06 -48.12
C GLN A 210 -22.18 -8.64 -47.62
N ALA A 211 -23.16 -7.93 -47.04
CA ALA A 211 -23.42 -6.49 -46.88
C ALA A 211 -24.29 -6.28 -45.61
N GLY A 212 -24.57 -5.07 -45.12
CA GLY A 212 -24.09 -3.75 -45.53
C GLY A 212 -24.84 -2.58 -44.87
N ALA A 213 -24.43 -1.36 -45.25
CA ALA A 213 -25.04 -0.03 -45.00
C ALA A 213 -25.19 0.44 -43.53
N SER A 214 -24.95 1.71 -43.18
CA SER A 214 -24.54 2.92 -43.94
C SER A 214 -23.47 3.67 -43.11
N ALA A 215 -22.31 4.09 -43.65
CA ALA A 215 -22.05 5.37 -44.32
C ALA A 215 -22.49 6.61 -43.49
N ARG A 216 -21.71 7.68 -43.25
CA ARG A 216 -20.35 8.19 -43.63
C ARG A 216 -19.85 9.05 -42.44
N GLY A 217 -18.57 9.41 -42.24
CA GLY A 217 -17.30 9.17 -42.96
C GLY A 217 -16.30 10.33 -42.71
N TYR A 218 -15.00 10.13 -42.99
CA TYR A 218 -13.96 11.19 -43.17
C TYR A 218 -13.51 11.99 -41.91
N LEU A 219 -12.22 12.39 -41.72
CA LEU A 219 -10.93 12.22 -42.44
C LEU A 219 -9.75 12.40 -41.44
N LYS A 220 -8.60 11.71 -41.69
CA LYS A 220 -7.18 12.15 -41.50
C LYS A 220 -6.66 12.61 -40.12
N ASP A 221 -5.36 12.57 -39.79
CA ASP A 221 -4.17 11.91 -40.39
C ASP A 221 -3.04 11.79 -39.35
N GLY A 222 -1.96 11.07 -39.70
CA GLY A 222 -0.61 11.44 -39.26
C GLY A 222 0.00 10.63 -38.11
N ALA A 223 0.95 9.76 -38.44
CA ALA A 223 1.84 9.12 -37.48
C ALA A 223 3.28 9.05 -38.03
N ALA A 224 4.26 9.27 -37.15
CA ALA A 224 5.67 8.89 -37.33
C ALA A 224 6.16 8.48 -35.93
N SER A 225 6.48 7.21 -35.67
CA SER A 225 7.60 6.39 -36.20
C SER A 225 8.89 6.60 -35.40
N PHE A 226 9.33 5.54 -34.73
CA PHE A 226 10.68 5.36 -34.20
C PHE A 226 11.07 3.89 -34.41
N HIS A 227 12.22 3.66 -35.05
CA HIS A 227 12.75 2.32 -35.32
C HIS A 227 13.68 1.84 -34.20
N THR A 228 13.70 0.52 -33.99
CA THR A 228 14.60 -0.21 -33.09
C THR A 228 15.86 -0.67 -33.82
N VAL A 229 17.03 -0.57 -33.20
CA VAL A 229 18.21 -1.43 -33.49
C VAL A 229 18.85 -1.88 -32.16
N GLN A 230 19.55 -3.02 -32.19
CA GLN A 230 20.01 -3.79 -31.03
C GLN A 230 21.24 -3.23 -30.29
N SER A 231 21.54 -3.86 -29.16
CA SER A 231 22.80 -3.76 -28.39
C SER A 231 23.84 -4.81 -28.83
N GLN A 232 25.13 -4.47 -28.67
CA GLN A 232 26.15 -5.37 -28.07
C GLN A 232 27.37 -4.53 -27.58
N PRO A 233 28.25 -5.07 -26.71
CA PRO A 233 29.18 -4.28 -25.88
C PRO A 233 30.63 -4.27 -26.40
N LEU A 234 31.47 -3.37 -25.86
CA LEU A 234 32.93 -3.52 -25.84
C LEU A 234 33.61 -2.75 -24.68
N SER A 235 34.88 -3.08 -24.49
CA SER A 235 35.86 -2.83 -23.41
C SER A 235 36.11 -1.40 -22.90
N ASP A 236 36.70 -1.35 -21.70
CA ASP A 236 37.67 -0.38 -21.13
C ASP A 236 38.07 0.86 -21.95
N HIS A 237 38.11 2.01 -21.26
CA HIS A 237 39.35 2.82 -21.19
C HIS A 237 39.39 3.65 -19.89
N ARG A 238 40.54 4.27 -19.61
CA ARG A 238 41.00 4.69 -18.27
C ARG A 238 41.60 6.10 -18.28
N GLU A 239 41.03 7.03 -17.52
CA GLU A 239 41.59 8.31 -17.02
C GLU A 239 40.57 8.88 -16.01
N THR A 240 40.83 9.30 -14.76
CA THR A 240 42.03 9.81 -14.05
C THR A 240 42.28 11.32 -14.19
N ILE A 241 41.52 12.11 -13.43
CA ILE A 241 41.93 13.44 -12.92
C ILE A 241 41.66 13.47 -11.40
N GLU A 242 42.55 14.09 -10.63
CA GLU A 242 42.57 14.07 -9.16
C GLU A 242 42.14 15.39 -8.48
N ALA A 243 42.17 15.35 -7.14
CA ALA A 243 42.39 16.45 -6.19
C ALA A 243 41.19 17.32 -5.75
N GLY A 244 41.03 17.42 -4.42
CA GLY A 244 39.94 18.14 -3.73
C GLY A 244 40.07 18.12 -2.21
N THR A 245 41.27 18.41 -1.68
CA THR A 245 41.71 18.10 -0.31
C THR A 245 41.12 18.95 0.82
N ARG A 246 40.67 18.31 1.92
CA ARG A 246 40.87 18.66 3.37
C ARG A 246 40.25 17.54 4.24
N ARG A 247 40.95 16.92 5.20
CA ARG A 247 41.34 17.37 6.58
C ARG A 247 40.13 17.62 7.51
N SER A 248 40.09 17.21 8.79
CA SER A 248 41.00 16.33 9.59
C SER A 248 40.52 16.15 11.05
N VAL A 249 40.89 15.02 11.70
CA VAL A 249 41.29 14.89 13.14
C VAL A 249 40.24 14.93 14.28
N SER A 250 40.20 13.79 15.01
CA SER A 250 40.11 13.55 16.47
C SER A 250 38.97 14.06 17.38
N ALA A 251 38.62 13.17 18.31
CA ALA A 251 37.75 13.38 19.48
C ALA A 251 38.47 13.97 20.72
N LYS A 252 37.66 14.38 21.70
CA LYS A 252 37.81 14.34 23.19
C LYS A 252 36.39 14.45 23.78
N GLU A 253 35.90 13.56 24.64
CA GLU A 253 36.21 13.33 26.07
C GLU A 253 35.78 14.44 27.04
N LEU A 254 34.83 14.13 27.95
CA LEU A 254 34.98 14.03 29.43
C LEU A 254 33.66 13.46 30.02
N ARG A 255 33.67 12.39 30.85
CA ARG A 255 33.60 12.34 32.35
C ARG A 255 32.26 12.80 32.98
N SER A 256 31.76 12.25 34.11
CA SER A 256 32.05 11.00 34.89
C SER A 256 31.03 10.80 36.05
N THR A 257 31.17 9.68 36.78
CA THR A 257 30.78 9.36 38.20
C THR A 257 29.54 8.47 38.46
N ASP A 258 29.49 7.56 39.45
CA ASP A 258 30.51 6.69 40.12
C ASP A 258 29.83 5.59 41.00
N TYR A 259 30.60 4.85 41.84
CA TYR A 259 30.29 3.76 42.82
C TYR A 259 30.53 2.31 42.29
N SER A 260 31.70 1.68 42.56
CA SER A 260 32.14 0.93 43.79
C SER A 260 31.56 -0.50 43.90
N GLN A 261 32.22 -1.59 44.31
CA GLN A 261 33.62 -1.99 44.66
C GLN A 261 33.63 -3.57 44.72
N LEU A 262 34.66 -4.40 45.03
CA LEU A 262 36.03 -4.27 45.57
C LEU A 262 37.06 -5.17 44.81
N LYS A 263 38.34 -4.78 44.89
CA LYS A 263 39.63 -5.50 45.14
C LYS A 263 39.71 -7.05 45.00
N THR A 264 40.60 -7.71 44.23
CA THR A 264 42.09 -7.65 44.00
C THR A 264 42.95 -8.38 45.07
N PRO A 265 44.17 -8.94 44.82
CA PRO A 265 45.16 -8.50 43.80
C PRO A 265 46.08 -9.57 43.09
N SER A 266 46.89 -9.05 42.15
CA SER A 266 48.28 -9.45 41.75
C SER A 266 48.59 -10.89 41.25
N ASP A 267 49.44 -11.12 40.24
CA ASP A 267 50.17 -10.19 39.36
C ASP A 267 50.45 -10.77 37.95
N SER A 268 51.21 -10.02 37.17
CA SER A 268 51.48 -10.11 35.74
C SER A 268 52.73 -10.94 35.37
N SER A 269 52.75 -11.47 34.14
CA SER A 269 53.90 -11.41 33.22
C SER A 269 53.47 -11.87 31.81
N ALA A 270 54.31 -11.66 30.79
CA ALA A 270 53.97 -11.93 29.40
C ALA A 270 55.13 -12.53 28.58
N ARG A 271 54.74 -13.33 27.56
CA ARG A 271 55.47 -13.67 26.32
C ARG A 271 56.82 -14.42 26.40
N VAL A 272 56.87 -15.49 25.60
CA VAL A 272 58.05 -16.03 24.88
C VAL A 272 59.20 -16.59 25.73
N SER A 273 59.39 -17.91 25.66
CA SER A 273 60.68 -18.51 25.26
C SER A 273 60.53 -19.99 24.86
N GLU A 274 61.42 -20.43 23.98
CA GLU A 274 61.63 -21.81 23.55
C GLU A 274 62.71 -22.49 24.44
N ILE A 275 63.11 -23.74 24.13
CA ILE A 275 64.34 -24.47 24.56
C ILE A 275 64.18 -25.59 25.62
N VAL A 276 63.77 -26.78 25.13
CA VAL A 276 64.55 -28.05 25.10
C VAL A 276 64.99 -28.78 26.41
N ARG A 277 64.57 -30.07 26.50
CA ARG A 277 65.25 -31.35 26.96
C ARG A 277 64.71 -32.15 28.19
N ARG A 278 64.38 -33.43 27.88
CA ARG A 278 64.45 -34.67 28.73
C ARG A 278 63.38 -34.77 29.85
N ARG A 279 62.92 -35.97 30.29
CA ARG A 279 63.34 -37.38 30.06
C ARG A 279 62.12 -38.33 30.28
N GLY A 280 62.21 -39.59 29.84
CA GLY A 280 61.20 -40.66 30.07
C GLY A 280 60.25 -40.83 28.87
N ALA A 281 60.30 -41.87 28.04
CA ALA A 281 60.27 -43.33 28.26
C ALA A 281 58.83 -43.87 28.43
N SER A 282 58.42 -44.74 27.50
CA SER A 282 57.09 -45.34 27.40
C SER A 282 57.20 -46.75 26.82
N ASP A 283 56.71 -47.75 27.53
CA ASP A 283 56.72 -49.15 27.10
C ASP A 283 55.62 -49.47 26.08
N ILE A 284 55.92 -50.36 25.13
CA ILE A 284 55.00 -51.35 24.52
C ILE A 284 55.86 -52.35 23.70
N PRO A 285 55.66 -53.67 23.80
CA PRO A 285 56.53 -54.65 23.12
C PRO A 285 56.20 -54.80 21.62
N LYS A 286 57.21 -55.19 20.82
CA LYS A 286 57.02 -55.75 19.48
C LYS A 286 57.38 -57.24 19.47
N LEU A 287 56.51 -58.05 18.88
CA LEU A 287 56.85 -59.43 18.50
C LEU A 287 57.64 -59.39 17.18
N ASN A 288 58.82 -60.01 17.17
CA ASN A 288 59.62 -60.19 15.96
C ASN A 288 59.35 -61.56 15.33
N TYR A 289 59.19 -61.57 14.01
CA TYR A 289 59.39 -62.73 13.16
C TYR A 289 60.59 -62.44 12.25
N SER A 290 61.57 -63.34 12.20
CA SER A 290 62.75 -63.22 11.34
C SER A 290 63.39 -64.57 11.09
N CYS A 291 63.73 -64.87 9.84
CA CYS A 291 64.50 -66.05 9.44
C CYS A 291 65.28 -65.72 8.16
N PHE A 292 66.33 -66.51 7.87
CA PHE A 292 67.28 -66.38 6.75
C PHE A 292 68.25 -65.16 6.83
N ASP A 293 69.58 -65.31 6.62
CA ASP A 293 70.37 -66.54 6.36
C ASP A 293 71.88 -66.41 6.67
N GLN A 294 72.55 -67.58 6.80
CA GLN A 294 73.96 -67.96 6.52
C GLN A 294 75.14 -66.96 6.71
N THR A 295 76.28 -67.37 7.29
CA THR A 295 77.20 -68.37 6.67
C THR A 295 78.31 -68.87 7.64
N ASN A 296 78.76 -70.13 7.44
CA ASN A 296 80.13 -70.68 7.68
C ASN A 296 80.73 -70.68 9.12
N GLN A 297 81.56 -71.65 9.57
CA GLN A 297 82.10 -72.92 9.00
C GLN A 297 82.39 -73.95 10.16
N PRO A 298 82.72 -75.24 9.90
CA PRO A 298 82.59 -76.33 10.88
C PRO A 298 83.90 -76.94 11.46
N LYS A 299 83.76 -77.64 12.60
CA LYS A 299 84.52 -78.80 13.17
C LYS A 299 83.95 -79.10 14.57
N SER A 300 83.96 -80.29 15.16
CA SER A 300 84.23 -81.67 14.70
C SER A 300 83.81 -82.68 15.80
N ASN A 301 83.63 -83.95 15.44
CA ASN A 301 83.29 -85.11 16.31
C ASN A 301 81.83 -85.07 16.84
N LEU A 302 80.95 -86.06 16.67
CA LEU A 302 81.04 -87.53 16.52
C LEU A 302 81.29 -88.28 17.84
N GLU A 303 80.21 -88.82 18.41
CA GLU A 303 80.20 -90.16 19.00
C GLU A 303 78.78 -90.73 18.90
N ASN A 304 78.66 -92.01 18.52
CA ASN A 304 77.39 -92.74 18.39
C ASN A 304 77.42 -93.92 19.36
N ILE A 305 76.29 -94.22 20.01
CA ILE A 305 76.04 -95.54 20.60
C ILE A 305 74.67 -96.02 20.10
N VAL A 306 74.69 -97.16 19.41
CA VAL A 306 73.52 -97.96 19.04
C VAL A 306 73.85 -99.39 19.44
N GLU A 307 72.98 -100.03 20.22
CA GLU A 307 73.11 -101.44 20.59
C GLU A 307 72.38 -102.33 19.58
N GLU A 308 73.03 -103.41 19.13
CA GLU A 308 72.38 -104.56 18.50
C GLU A 308 72.77 -105.86 19.23
N PRO A 309 71.84 -106.81 19.43
CA PRO A 309 72.13 -108.10 20.06
C PRO A 309 72.74 -109.11 19.05
N PRO A 310 73.55 -110.08 19.52
CA PRO A 310 74.28 -110.99 18.64
C PRO A 310 73.45 -112.18 18.13
N ALA A 311 73.68 -112.58 16.88
CA ALA A 311 73.26 -113.87 16.33
C ALA A 311 74.36 -114.51 15.46
N THR A 312 74.43 -115.83 15.44
CA THR A 312 75.40 -116.64 14.66
C THR A 312 74.66 -117.79 13.93
N SER A 313 75.07 -118.30 12.75
CA SER A 313 76.30 -118.05 11.97
C SER A 313 76.20 -118.43 10.47
N LYS A 314 76.75 -117.56 9.60
CA LYS A 314 77.54 -117.82 8.34
C LYS A 314 76.97 -118.62 7.15
N LYS A 315 76.88 -117.96 5.97
CA LYS A 315 77.50 -118.28 4.63
C LYS A 315 76.90 -117.37 3.51
N ALA A 316 77.47 -117.18 2.29
CA ALA A 316 78.87 -117.02 1.84
C ALA A 316 78.99 -116.60 0.33
N LYS A 317 79.97 -115.74 0.00
CA LYS A 317 80.56 -115.43 -1.36
C LYS A 317 79.75 -114.56 -2.38
N LYS A 318 80.45 -114.11 -3.44
CA LYS A 318 80.32 -112.82 -4.16
C LYS A 318 80.91 -112.86 -5.59
N VAL A 319 80.29 -112.20 -6.58
CA VAL A 319 80.85 -111.83 -7.93
C VAL A 319 80.20 -110.51 -8.43
N ASP A 320 80.82 -109.85 -9.42
CA ASP A 320 80.40 -108.68 -10.24
C ASP A 320 80.55 -107.26 -9.65
N ILE A 321 80.97 -106.32 -10.52
CA ILE A 321 81.36 -104.92 -10.28
C ILE A 321 81.12 -104.02 -11.53
N GLU A 322 81.26 -104.54 -12.76
CA GLU A 322 81.54 -103.71 -13.95
C GLU A 322 80.31 -102.97 -14.51
N ALA A 323 79.11 -103.51 -14.30
CA ALA A 323 77.85 -102.86 -14.69
C ALA A 323 77.60 -101.53 -13.96
N GLU A 324 78.13 -101.39 -12.74
CA GLU A 324 77.84 -100.27 -11.84
C GLU A 324 78.36 -98.93 -12.37
N VAL A 325 79.58 -98.92 -12.92
CA VAL A 325 80.25 -97.72 -13.45
C VAL A 325 79.45 -97.07 -14.58
N LYS A 326 78.81 -97.89 -15.43
CA LYS A 326 78.03 -97.42 -16.58
C LYS A 326 76.67 -96.86 -16.16
N ARG A 327 76.10 -97.32 -15.03
CA ARG A 327 74.90 -96.71 -14.42
C ARG A 327 75.23 -95.33 -13.87
N LEU A 328 76.28 -95.24 -13.05
CA LEU A 328 76.70 -94.02 -12.35
C LEU A 328 76.96 -92.84 -13.29
N LYS A 329 77.56 -93.05 -14.48
CA LYS A 329 77.79 -91.96 -15.44
C LYS A 329 76.48 -91.34 -15.97
N LYS A 330 75.48 -92.18 -16.30
CA LYS A 330 74.17 -91.71 -16.76
C LYS A 330 73.38 -91.01 -15.64
N GLU A 331 73.57 -91.46 -14.41
CA GLU A 331 73.00 -90.87 -13.20
C GLU A 331 73.59 -89.46 -12.93
N LEU A 332 74.89 -89.26 -13.19
CA LEU A 332 75.55 -87.96 -13.14
C LEU A 332 75.05 -86.98 -14.23
N GLU A 333 74.92 -87.43 -15.48
CA GLU A 333 74.40 -86.60 -16.58
C GLU A 333 72.95 -86.15 -16.31
N ASN A 334 72.10 -87.05 -15.79
CA ASN A 334 70.73 -86.74 -15.39
C ASN A 334 70.65 -85.74 -14.22
N THR A 335 71.53 -85.86 -13.21
CA THR A 335 71.52 -84.95 -12.06
C THR A 335 72.04 -83.56 -12.41
N VAL A 336 73.03 -83.44 -13.30
CA VAL A 336 73.48 -82.13 -13.84
C VAL A 336 72.37 -81.45 -14.66
N LEU A 337 71.65 -82.19 -15.51
CA LEU A 337 70.52 -81.63 -16.26
C LEU A 337 69.40 -81.13 -15.33
N LYS A 338 69.05 -81.93 -14.30
CA LYS A 338 68.06 -81.54 -13.29
C LYS A 338 68.49 -80.30 -12.51
N TYR A 339 69.76 -80.21 -12.12
CA TYR A 339 70.31 -79.03 -11.44
C TYR A 339 70.19 -77.77 -12.31
N LYS A 340 70.51 -77.87 -13.61
CA LYS A 340 70.36 -76.77 -14.56
C LYS A 340 68.89 -76.31 -14.67
N GLN A 341 67.95 -77.23 -14.78
CA GLN A 341 66.51 -76.92 -14.81
C GLN A 341 66.08 -76.17 -13.54
N THR A 342 66.44 -76.67 -12.35
CA THR A 342 66.09 -76.00 -11.09
C THR A 342 66.76 -74.62 -10.94
N TYR A 343 67.93 -74.40 -11.53
CA TYR A 343 68.61 -73.10 -11.54
C TYR A 343 67.91 -72.08 -12.46
N GLU A 344 67.45 -72.53 -13.63
CA GLU A 344 66.66 -71.72 -14.56
C GLU A 344 65.27 -71.37 -13.97
N GLU A 345 64.61 -72.31 -13.30
CA GLU A 345 63.37 -72.08 -12.55
C GLU A 345 63.56 -71.12 -11.36
N LEU A 346 64.64 -71.27 -10.58
CA LEU A 346 65.00 -70.37 -9.48
C LEU A 346 65.27 -68.95 -9.98
N THR A 347 65.91 -68.81 -11.15
CA THR A 347 66.16 -67.50 -11.78
C THR A 347 64.86 -66.87 -12.29
N SER A 348 63.99 -67.66 -12.91
CA SER A 348 62.67 -67.23 -13.39
C SER A 348 61.75 -66.77 -12.25
N THR A 349 61.70 -67.52 -11.15
CA THR A 349 60.92 -67.16 -9.95
C THR A 349 61.50 -65.94 -9.23
N LYS A 350 62.83 -65.85 -9.06
CA LYS A 350 63.50 -64.66 -8.52
C LYS A 350 63.15 -63.39 -9.29
N ASN A 351 63.16 -63.44 -10.62
CA ASN A 351 62.82 -62.29 -11.47
C ASN A 351 61.34 -61.89 -11.32
N LYS A 352 60.41 -62.86 -11.26
CA LYS A 352 58.98 -62.59 -11.01
C LYS A 352 58.74 -61.94 -9.64
N VAL A 353 59.39 -62.45 -8.60
CA VAL A 353 59.32 -61.86 -7.24
C VAL A 353 59.86 -60.42 -7.23
N HIS A 354 60.92 -60.13 -7.99
CA HIS A 354 61.47 -58.78 -8.08
C HIS A 354 60.51 -57.79 -8.77
N VAL A 355 59.85 -58.19 -9.87
CA VAL A 355 58.84 -57.37 -10.55
C VAL A 355 57.66 -57.09 -9.62
N LEU A 356 57.09 -58.12 -8.98
CA LEU A 356 55.97 -57.97 -8.04
C LEU A 356 56.35 -57.06 -6.84
N ALA A 357 57.58 -57.15 -6.33
CA ALA A 357 58.05 -56.28 -5.26
C ALA A 357 58.15 -54.79 -5.69
N LEU A 358 58.50 -54.52 -6.95
CA LEU A 358 58.50 -53.16 -7.52
C LEU A 358 57.06 -52.65 -7.72
N GLU A 359 56.15 -53.47 -8.24
CA GLU A 359 54.74 -53.13 -8.43
C GLU A 359 54.04 -52.86 -7.08
N CYS A 360 54.24 -53.70 -6.07
CA CYS A 360 53.73 -53.44 -4.72
C CYS A 360 54.32 -52.16 -4.09
N SER A 361 55.57 -51.80 -4.41
CA SER A 361 56.19 -50.55 -3.95
C SER A 361 55.61 -49.32 -4.66
N GLU A 362 55.28 -49.43 -5.95
CA GLU A 362 54.55 -48.42 -6.71
C GLU A 362 53.14 -48.20 -6.16
N ASP A 363 52.36 -49.27 -5.98
CA ASP A 363 50.97 -49.16 -5.51
C ASP A 363 50.87 -48.69 -4.05
N ALA A 364 51.79 -49.09 -3.17
CA ALA A 364 51.88 -48.51 -1.83
C ALA A 364 52.12 -46.99 -1.87
N ARG A 365 52.94 -46.51 -2.83
CA ARG A 365 53.21 -45.07 -3.05
C ARG A 365 51.95 -44.34 -3.56
N ARG A 366 51.19 -44.97 -4.46
CA ARG A 366 49.91 -44.45 -4.99
C ARG A 366 48.85 -44.36 -3.90
N VAL A 367 48.70 -45.40 -3.08
CA VAL A 367 47.76 -45.43 -1.93
C VAL A 367 48.11 -44.36 -0.90
N ASN A 368 49.38 -44.23 -0.50
CA ASN A 368 49.79 -43.18 0.45
C ASN A 368 49.45 -41.77 -0.08
N SER A 369 49.75 -41.48 -1.35
CA SER A 369 49.39 -40.20 -1.97
C SER A 369 47.88 -39.96 -2.11
N ALA A 370 47.06 -41.03 -2.12
CA ALA A 370 45.61 -40.91 -2.09
C ALA A 370 45.11 -40.57 -0.67
N VAL A 371 45.65 -41.24 0.36
CA VAL A 371 45.32 -40.97 1.78
C VAL A 371 45.69 -39.54 2.18
N GLU A 372 46.87 -39.04 1.78
CA GLU A 372 47.29 -37.66 2.03
C GLU A 372 46.30 -36.63 1.44
N LYS A 373 45.79 -36.88 0.22
CA LYS A 373 44.79 -36.02 -0.44
C LYS A 373 43.43 -36.08 0.25
N GLU A 374 43.00 -37.27 0.68
CA GLU A 374 41.76 -37.44 1.43
C GLU A 374 41.83 -36.73 2.79
N GLU A 375 42.96 -36.83 3.51
CA GLU A 375 43.20 -36.06 4.74
C GLU A 375 43.16 -34.54 4.51
N PHE A 376 43.79 -34.06 3.44
CA PHE A 376 43.80 -32.64 3.10
C PHE A 376 42.39 -32.12 2.77
N GLN A 377 41.60 -32.89 2.02
CA GLN A 377 40.20 -32.58 1.74
C GLN A 377 39.34 -32.60 3.02
N LYS A 378 39.52 -33.57 3.92
CA LYS A 378 38.86 -33.62 5.24
C LYS A 378 39.18 -32.37 6.08
N LYS A 379 40.44 -31.91 6.08
CA LYS A 379 40.88 -30.70 6.78
C LYS A 379 40.22 -29.42 6.21
N ILE A 380 40.09 -29.31 4.89
CA ILE A 380 39.37 -28.20 4.24
C ILE A 380 37.87 -28.23 4.58
N ALA A 381 37.21 -29.38 4.42
CA ALA A 381 35.79 -29.54 4.69
C ALA A 381 35.43 -29.26 6.16
N ALA A 382 36.32 -29.58 7.11
CA ALA A 382 36.15 -29.23 8.52
C ALA A 382 36.17 -27.70 8.75
N LEU A 383 37.13 -27.00 8.14
CA LEU A 383 37.25 -25.53 8.25
C LEU A 383 36.07 -24.80 7.58
N GLU A 384 35.59 -25.29 6.44
CA GLU A 384 34.42 -24.74 5.77
C GLU A 384 33.12 -24.97 6.58
N LYS A 385 32.97 -26.16 7.16
CA LYS A 385 31.87 -26.48 8.09
C LYS A 385 31.90 -25.58 9.33
N GLU A 386 33.07 -25.29 9.89
CA GLU A 386 33.22 -24.35 11.01
C GLU A 386 32.77 -22.93 10.62
N ARG A 387 33.22 -22.42 9.47
CA ARG A 387 32.79 -21.11 8.93
C ARG A 387 31.28 -21.04 8.74
N TYR A 388 30.67 -22.07 8.17
CA TYR A 388 29.22 -22.16 7.99
C TYR A 388 28.49 -22.18 9.35
N MET A 389 28.96 -22.97 10.32
CA MET A 389 28.39 -23.03 11.67
C MET A 389 28.50 -21.69 12.43
N LYS A 390 29.55 -20.90 12.18
CA LYS A 390 29.67 -19.55 12.72
C LYS A 390 28.66 -18.59 12.09
N ALA A 391 28.58 -18.54 10.75
CA ALA A 391 27.62 -17.70 10.04
C ALA A 391 26.16 -18.04 10.40
N ALA A 392 25.84 -19.32 10.57
CA ALA A 392 24.51 -19.77 11.01
C ALA A 392 24.13 -19.23 12.41
N LYS A 393 25.08 -19.23 13.37
CA LYS A 393 24.87 -18.64 14.71
C LYS A 393 24.67 -17.12 14.65
N GLU A 394 25.42 -16.42 13.81
CA GLU A 394 25.29 -14.96 13.62
C GLU A 394 23.93 -14.59 13.00
N VAL A 395 23.47 -15.35 12.01
CA VAL A 395 22.12 -15.20 11.42
C VAL A 395 21.02 -15.47 12.45
N GLU A 396 21.16 -16.51 13.28
CA GLU A 396 20.15 -16.82 14.30
C GLU A 396 20.09 -15.76 15.42
N ALA A 397 21.25 -15.24 15.84
CA ALA A 397 21.31 -14.12 16.77
C ALA A 397 20.65 -12.86 16.20
N ALA A 398 20.85 -12.57 14.91
CA ALA A 398 20.18 -11.45 14.23
C ALA A 398 18.65 -11.62 14.17
N LYS A 399 18.14 -12.83 13.89
CA LYS A 399 16.70 -13.13 13.97
C LYS A 399 16.16 -12.92 15.38
N ALA A 400 16.87 -13.40 16.41
CA ALA A 400 16.45 -13.26 17.80
C ALA A 400 16.37 -11.79 18.25
N LEU A 401 17.31 -10.94 17.80
CA LEU A 401 17.27 -9.50 18.03
C LEU A 401 16.07 -8.83 17.34
N LEU A 402 15.82 -9.15 16.06
CA LEU A 402 14.66 -8.63 15.32
C LEU A 402 13.32 -9.08 15.92
N ALA A 403 13.22 -10.33 16.38
CA ALA A 403 12.05 -10.85 17.07
C ALA A 403 11.82 -10.15 18.42
N LYS A 404 12.89 -9.92 19.20
CA LYS A 404 12.84 -9.15 20.45
C LYS A 404 12.38 -7.71 20.21
N GLU A 405 12.91 -7.04 19.19
CA GLU A 405 12.52 -5.68 18.86
C GLU A 405 11.04 -5.61 18.39
N PHE A 406 10.60 -6.55 17.56
CA PHE A 406 9.20 -6.66 17.14
C PHE A 406 8.27 -6.89 18.34
N CYS A 407 8.66 -7.77 19.28
CA CYS A 407 7.92 -8.00 20.52
C CYS A 407 7.86 -6.76 21.41
N GLN A 408 8.98 -6.03 21.59
CA GLN A 408 9.00 -4.77 22.34
C GLN A 408 8.11 -3.69 21.70
N ARG A 409 8.10 -3.60 20.36
CA ARG A 409 7.19 -2.70 19.62
C ARG A 409 5.72 -3.08 19.79
N GLN A 410 5.38 -4.37 19.76
CA GLN A 410 4.03 -4.87 20.05
C GLN A 410 3.59 -4.52 21.48
N ILE A 411 4.44 -4.80 22.48
CA ILE A 411 4.18 -4.47 23.89
C ILE A 411 3.99 -2.96 24.08
N ALA A 412 4.80 -2.12 23.44
CA ALA A 412 4.65 -0.67 23.49
C ALA A 412 3.31 -0.20 22.87
N GLN A 413 2.88 -0.78 21.75
CA GLN A 413 1.58 -0.48 21.14
C GLN A 413 0.41 -0.93 22.00
N VAL A 414 0.46 -2.14 22.56
CA VAL A 414 -0.57 -2.67 23.47
C VAL A 414 -0.65 -1.85 24.75
N ASN A 415 0.49 -1.46 25.34
CA ASN A 415 0.51 -0.59 26.51
C ASN A 415 -0.01 0.82 26.21
N SER A 416 0.36 1.41 25.07
CA SER A 416 -0.18 2.72 24.63
C SER A 416 -1.69 2.67 24.44
N LEU A 417 -2.20 1.65 23.73
CA LEU A 417 -3.64 1.43 23.55
C LEU A 417 -4.37 1.15 24.87
N ARG A 418 -3.74 0.39 25.77
CA ARG A 418 -4.26 0.12 27.12
C ARG A 418 -4.36 1.41 27.92
N THR A 419 -3.31 2.23 27.99
CA THR A 419 -3.34 3.53 28.67
C THR A 419 -4.32 4.50 28.02
N TYR A 420 -4.52 4.46 26.69
CA TYR A 420 -5.58 5.20 26.02
C TYR A 420 -6.98 4.72 26.45
N LEU A 421 -7.21 3.42 26.50
CA LEU A 421 -8.50 2.84 26.94
C LEU A 421 -8.77 3.02 28.43
N GLU A 422 -7.74 3.00 29.28
CA GLU A 422 -7.84 3.29 30.71
C GLU A 422 -8.10 4.79 30.94
N LYS A 423 -7.39 5.69 30.23
CA LYS A 423 -7.73 7.12 30.21
C LYS A 423 -9.14 7.38 29.69
N LYS A 424 -9.55 6.70 28.61
CA LYS A 424 -10.92 6.82 28.09
C LYS A 424 -11.95 6.34 29.10
N LYS A 425 -11.76 5.19 29.75
CA LYS A 425 -12.65 4.74 30.84
C LYS A 425 -12.73 5.73 32.00
N VAL A 426 -11.60 6.32 32.42
CA VAL A 426 -11.58 7.36 33.47
C VAL A 426 -12.29 8.63 33.00
N ILE A 427 -12.15 9.04 31.74
CA ILE A 427 -12.89 10.16 31.16
C ILE A 427 -14.39 9.83 31.09
N ASP A 428 -14.77 8.69 30.51
CA ASP A 428 -16.16 8.23 30.40
C ASP A 428 -16.83 8.09 31.78
N GLN A 429 -16.07 7.76 32.84
CA GLN A 429 -16.52 7.77 34.24
C GLN A 429 -16.61 9.18 34.85
N LEU A 430 -15.64 10.07 34.58
CA LEU A 430 -15.67 11.48 34.99
C LEU A 430 -16.78 12.29 34.29
N LEU A 431 -17.28 11.82 33.14
CA LEU A 431 -18.42 12.36 32.42
C LEU A 431 -19.74 11.66 32.78
N GLY A 432 -19.71 10.72 33.72
CA GLY A 432 -20.78 9.75 33.97
C GLY A 432 -22.03 10.24 34.72
N THR A 433 -22.15 11.52 35.09
CA THR A 433 -23.37 12.07 35.74
C THR A 433 -23.68 13.55 35.43
N ASP A 434 -23.40 14.08 34.23
CA ASP A 434 -24.17 15.23 33.69
C ASP A 434 -24.02 15.36 32.16
N ASP A 435 -25.03 14.91 31.40
CA ASP A 435 -24.91 14.65 29.95
C ASP A 435 -25.28 15.87 29.08
N GLN A 436 -24.84 17.07 29.49
CA GLN A 436 -25.25 18.36 28.91
C GLN A 436 -24.55 18.75 27.59
N ARG A 437 -23.89 17.82 26.91
CA ARG A 437 -23.04 18.13 25.73
C ARG A 437 -23.84 18.39 24.45
N TYR A 438 -24.96 17.70 24.27
CA TYR A 438 -25.88 17.81 23.14
C TYR A 438 -27.27 17.33 23.57
N ARG A 439 -28.36 17.77 22.93
CA ARG A 439 -29.69 17.24 23.26
C ARG A 439 -29.83 15.80 22.76
N LYS A 440 -30.24 14.89 23.64
CA LYS A 440 -30.77 13.58 23.22
C LYS A 440 -32.22 13.75 22.80
N TYR A 441 -32.55 13.29 21.59
CA TYR A 441 -33.91 13.24 21.07
C TYR A 441 -34.39 11.78 21.04
N THR A 442 -35.66 11.55 21.35
CA THR A 442 -36.29 10.23 21.17
C THR A 442 -36.62 9.98 19.70
N ILE A 443 -36.78 8.72 19.31
CA ILE A 443 -37.13 8.39 17.92
C ILE A 443 -38.55 8.86 17.57
N GLU A 444 -39.45 8.97 18.55
CA GLU A 444 -40.81 9.49 18.41
C GLU A 444 -40.81 11.00 18.10
N GLU A 445 -39.94 11.79 18.74
CA GLU A 445 -39.74 13.21 18.39
C GLU A 445 -39.27 13.34 16.93
N ILE A 446 -38.29 12.54 16.53
CA ILE A 446 -37.74 12.55 15.15
C ILE A 446 -38.79 12.09 14.12
N ILE A 447 -39.53 11.01 14.39
CA ILE A 447 -40.61 10.51 13.52
C ILE A 447 -41.70 11.57 13.36
N THR A 448 -42.09 12.24 14.45
CA THR A 448 -43.13 13.29 14.43
C THR A 448 -42.66 14.48 13.61
N ALA A 449 -41.46 15.00 13.88
CA ALA A 449 -40.90 16.15 13.16
C ALA A 449 -40.70 15.87 11.66
N THR A 450 -40.31 14.64 11.30
CA THR A 450 -40.12 14.22 9.90
C THR A 450 -41.40 13.71 9.21
N GLU A 451 -42.56 13.76 9.87
CA GLU A 451 -43.84 13.22 9.34
C GLU A 451 -43.70 11.78 8.85
N GLY A 452 -43.14 10.91 9.69
CA GLY A 452 -42.90 9.50 9.36
C GLY A 452 -41.77 9.29 8.33
N PHE A 453 -40.75 10.16 8.35
CA PHE A 453 -39.70 10.22 7.33
C PHE A 453 -40.22 10.50 5.91
N SER A 454 -41.19 11.41 5.79
CA SER A 454 -41.83 11.81 4.53
C SER A 454 -40.79 12.17 3.44
N PRO A 455 -40.94 11.66 2.20
CA PRO A 455 -40.03 11.99 1.09
C PRO A 455 -40.07 13.47 0.72
N GLU A 456 -41.17 14.18 0.99
CA GLU A 456 -41.33 15.61 0.72
C GLU A 456 -40.41 16.49 1.60
N LYS A 457 -39.94 15.96 2.73
CA LYS A 457 -39.00 16.63 3.62
C LYS A 457 -37.53 16.33 3.31
N VAL A 458 -37.21 15.48 2.33
CA VAL A 458 -35.82 15.13 2.00
C VAL A 458 -35.13 16.29 1.29
N ILE A 459 -34.08 16.83 1.91
CA ILE A 459 -33.21 17.87 1.34
C ILE A 459 -31.90 17.30 0.75
N GLY A 460 -31.62 16.01 0.99
CA GLY A 460 -30.52 15.31 0.33
C GLY A 460 -30.46 13.82 0.66
N GLU A 461 -30.04 13.00 -0.29
CA GLU A 461 -29.71 11.58 -0.10
C GLU A 461 -28.34 11.28 -0.70
N GLY A 462 -27.54 10.46 -0.02
CA GLY A 462 -26.21 10.10 -0.51
C GLY A 462 -25.52 9.01 0.31
N GLY A 463 -24.20 8.87 0.08
CA GLY A 463 -23.39 7.82 0.69
C GLY A 463 -23.47 7.78 2.23
N TYR A 464 -23.60 8.94 2.87
CA TYR A 464 -23.65 9.08 4.33
C TYR A 464 -25.04 8.91 4.96
N GLY A 465 -26.12 8.89 4.17
CA GLY A 465 -27.49 8.76 4.68
C GLY A 465 -28.50 9.63 3.93
N THR A 466 -29.66 9.83 4.55
CA THR A 466 -30.74 10.71 4.05
C THR A 466 -30.90 11.87 5.03
N VAL A 467 -31.04 13.09 4.54
CA VAL A 467 -31.17 14.32 5.33
C VAL A 467 -32.55 14.93 5.12
N TYR A 468 -33.27 15.17 6.22
CA TYR A 468 -34.61 15.73 6.25
C TYR A 468 -34.59 17.15 6.81
N HIS A 469 -35.37 18.06 6.22
CA HIS A 469 -35.70 19.36 6.82
C HIS A 469 -36.97 19.23 7.66
N CYS A 470 -36.90 19.61 8.93
CA CYS A 470 -38.04 19.59 9.83
C CYS A 470 -37.91 20.67 10.93
N SER A 471 -38.87 20.71 11.85
CA SER A 471 -38.82 21.57 13.03
C SER A 471 -38.82 20.71 14.30
N LEU A 472 -37.85 20.96 15.17
CA LEU A 472 -37.78 20.40 16.53
C LEU A 472 -37.69 21.58 17.50
N ASP A 473 -38.47 21.56 18.58
CA ASP A 473 -38.51 22.66 19.56
C ASP A 473 -38.80 24.04 18.91
N SER A 474 -39.68 24.07 17.90
CA SER A 474 -39.96 25.23 17.03
C SER A 474 -38.75 25.79 16.27
N THR A 475 -37.61 25.10 16.27
CA THR A 475 -36.38 25.47 15.58
C THR A 475 -36.26 24.69 14.26
N PRO A 476 -35.97 25.33 13.11
CA PRO A 476 -35.72 24.64 11.85
C PRO A 476 -34.38 23.89 11.90
N VAL A 477 -34.43 22.59 11.60
CA VAL A 477 -33.30 21.67 11.75
C VAL A 477 -33.09 20.79 10.51
N ALA A 478 -31.86 20.32 10.34
CA ALA A 478 -31.52 19.26 9.40
C ALA A 478 -31.27 17.95 10.16
N VAL A 479 -32.06 16.91 9.90
CA VAL A 479 -31.92 15.59 10.53
C VAL A 479 -31.29 14.61 9.55
N LYS A 480 -30.03 14.21 9.80
CA LYS A 480 -29.27 13.23 9.02
C LYS A 480 -29.50 11.84 9.62
N VAL A 481 -30.19 10.97 8.90
CA VAL A 481 -30.46 9.58 9.27
C VAL A 481 -29.39 8.68 8.62
N VAL A 482 -28.49 8.16 9.45
CA VAL A 482 -27.38 7.29 9.02
C VAL A 482 -27.80 5.83 9.14
N ARG A 483 -27.79 5.09 8.03
CA ARG A 483 -28.01 3.63 8.09
C ARG A 483 -26.84 2.96 8.83
N LEU A 484 -27.13 2.41 10.01
CA LEU A 484 -26.17 1.70 10.85
C LEU A 484 -25.98 0.22 10.41
N ASP A 485 -26.23 -0.10 9.14
CA ASP A 485 -26.11 -1.46 8.57
C ASP A 485 -24.67 -1.95 8.49
N ARG A 486 -23.69 -1.06 8.72
CA ARG A 486 -22.26 -1.30 8.56
C ARG A 486 -21.45 -0.80 9.76
N PRO A 487 -20.43 -1.55 10.22
CA PRO A 487 -19.61 -1.14 11.34
C PRO A 487 -18.81 0.15 11.04
N GLU A 488 -18.41 0.38 9.79
CA GLU A 488 -17.72 1.60 9.37
C GLU A 488 -18.61 2.83 9.55
N LYS A 489 -19.85 2.78 9.05
CA LYS A 489 -20.85 3.85 9.21
C LYS A 489 -21.19 4.13 10.66
N LYS A 490 -21.27 3.08 11.49
CA LYS A 490 -21.48 3.25 12.94
C LYS A 490 -20.29 3.93 13.61
N GLN A 491 -19.06 3.68 13.17
CA GLN A 491 -17.88 4.40 13.65
C GLN A 491 -17.86 5.85 13.17
N GLU A 492 -18.19 6.12 11.91
CA GLU A 492 -18.34 7.49 11.35
C GLU A 492 -19.38 8.30 12.14
N PHE A 493 -20.58 7.74 12.36
CA PHE A 493 -21.64 8.35 13.17
C PHE A 493 -21.19 8.66 14.60
N LEU A 494 -20.63 7.67 15.32
CA LEU A 494 -20.18 7.85 16.69
C LEU A 494 -19.03 8.87 16.77
N LYS A 495 -18.18 8.94 15.73
CA LYS A 495 -17.10 9.93 15.67
C LYS A 495 -17.62 11.34 15.40
N GLU A 496 -18.66 11.49 14.58
CA GLU A 496 -19.32 12.78 14.33
C GLU A 496 -19.96 13.33 15.61
N VAL A 497 -20.61 12.48 16.43
CA VAL A 497 -21.11 12.87 17.78
C VAL A 497 -19.97 13.24 18.72
N GLU A 498 -18.93 12.39 18.85
CA GLU A 498 -17.78 12.61 19.74
C GLU A 498 -17.05 13.94 19.42
N VAL A 499 -16.97 14.30 18.13
CA VAL A 499 -16.34 15.55 17.69
C VAL A 499 -17.29 16.75 17.84
N LEU A 500 -18.45 16.75 17.17
CA LEU A 500 -19.28 17.96 17.07
C LEU A 500 -19.93 18.39 18.39
N SER A 501 -20.19 17.46 19.31
CA SER A 501 -20.67 17.80 20.66
C SER A 501 -19.69 18.66 21.48
N GLN A 502 -18.45 18.81 21.01
CA GLN A 502 -17.39 19.61 21.64
C GLN A 502 -16.98 20.83 20.80
N LEU A 503 -17.56 21.04 19.61
CA LEU A 503 -17.19 22.13 18.71
C LEU A 503 -18.30 23.17 18.59
N ARG A 504 -17.95 24.44 18.83
CA ARG A 504 -18.81 25.61 18.58
C ARG A 504 -17.97 26.70 17.92
N HIS A 505 -18.27 27.01 16.66
CA HIS A 505 -17.54 28.00 15.86
C HIS A 505 -18.45 28.54 14.73
N PRO A 506 -18.44 29.85 14.40
CA PRO A 506 -19.32 30.42 13.38
C PRO A 506 -19.21 29.82 11.97
N HIS A 507 -18.12 29.10 11.67
CA HIS A 507 -17.86 28.48 10.37
C HIS A 507 -17.74 26.94 10.42
N VAL A 508 -18.31 26.30 11.45
CA VAL A 508 -18.54 24.84 11.52
C VAL A 508 -20.02 24.62 11.83
N VAL A 509 -20.64 23.60 11.24
CA VAL A 509 -22.06 23.30 11.48
C VAL A 509 -22.27 22.84 12.93
N LEU A 510 -23.23 23.46 13.62
CA LEU A 510 -23.60 23.14 14.99
C LEU A 510 -24.46 21.87 15.04
N LEU A 511 -23.99 20.88 15.80
CA LEU A 511 -24.82 19.77 16.27
C LEU A 511 -25.69 20.26 17.43
N LEU A 512 -27.01 20.23 17.24
CA LEU A 512 -28.00 20.57 18.26
C LEU A 512 -28.30 19.36 19.16
N GLY A 513 -28.34 18.18 18.54
CA GLY A 513 -28.65 16.94 19.24
C GLY A 513 -28.48 15.67 18.40
N ALA A 514 -28.82 14.53 18.97
CA ALA A 514 -28.78 13.22 18.30
C ALA A 514 -29.77 12.23 18.91
N CYS A 515 -30.08 11.17 18.16
CA CYS A 515 -30.68 9.93 18.65
C CYS A 515 -29.69 8.78 18.32
N PRO A 516 -28.71 8.50 19.21
CA PRO A 516 -27.65 7.52 18.95
C PRO A 516 -28.13 6.09 18.69
N GLU A 517 -29.27 5.73 19.25
CA GLU A 517 -29.90 4.41 19.19
C GLU A 517 -30.38 4.10 17.76
N ASN A 518 -30.89 5.12 17.06
CA ASN A 518 -31.48 5.01 15.72
C ASN A 518 -30.58 5.60 14.61
N GLY A 519 -29.44 6.21 14.95
CA GLY A 519 -28.49 6.75 13.98
C GLY A 519 -28.86 8.12 13.42
N CYS A 520 -29.61 8.94 14.17
CA CYS A 520 -30.02 10.28 13.74
C CYS A 520 -29.12 11.37 14.34
N LEU A 521 -28.65 12.32 13.52
CA LEU A 521 -27.97 13.54 13.96
C LEU A 521 -28.84 14.76 13.62
N VAL A 522 -28.95 15.70 14.55
CA VAL A 522 -29.77 16.91 14.44
C VAL A 522 -28.86 18.14 14.41
N TYR A 523 -28.85 18.84 13.28
CA TYR A 523 -28.07 20.06 13.06
C TYR A 523 -28.96 21.28 12.90
N GLU A 524 -28.37 22.47 13.01
CA GLU A 524 -28.96 23.68 12.45
C GLU A 524 -29.29 23.51 10.95
N TYR A 525 -30.43 24.07 10.51
CA TYR A 525 -30.76 24.14 9.09
C TYR A 525 -30.05 25.33 8.42
N LEU A 526 -29.62 25.15 7.16
CA LEU A 526 -28.84 26.14 6.40
C LEU A 526 -29.49 26.36 5.03
N GLU A 527 -30.23 27.44 4.91
CA GLU A 527 -31.31 27.60 3.94
C GLU A 527 -30.83 27.79 2.50
N ASN A 528 -29.58 28.23 2.30
CA ASN A 528 -28.97 28.37 0.98
C ASN A 528 -28.31 27.08 0.48
N GLY A 529 -28.31 25.99 1.26
CA GLY A 529 -27.81 24.67 0.83
C GLY A 529 -26.28 24.62 0.66
N SER A 530 -25.79 23.73 -0.19
CA SER A 530 -24.37 23.47 -0.39
C SER A 530 -23.73 24.38 -1.46
N LEU A 531 -22.42 24.61 -1.31
CA LEU A 531 -21.62 25.34 -2.29
C LEU A 531 -21.52 24.60 -3.63
N GLU A 532 -21.66 23.26 -3.64
CA GLU A 532 -21.65 22.46 -4.86
C GLU A 532 -22.81 22.82 -5.82
N GLU A 533 -23.97 23.21 -5.28
CA GLU A 533 -25.11 23.68 -6.07
C GLU A 533 -24.79 24.97 -6.82
N TYR A 534 -24.10 25.92 -6.18
CA TYR A 534 -23.70 27.18 -6.84
C TYR A 534 -22.59 26.99 -7.88
N ILE A 535 -21.76 25.95 -7.76
CA ILE A 535 -20.69 25.65 -8.72
C ILE A 535 -21.22 24.85 -9.91
N PHE A 536 -22.04 23.81 -9.70
CA PHE A 536 -22.47 22.90 -10.79
C PHE A 536 -23.95 23.00 -11.19
N HIS A 537 -24.81 23.58 -10.37
CA HIS A 537 -26.27 23.66 -10.60
C HIS A 537 -26.75 25.12 -10.83
N GLN A 538 -25.94 25.93 -11.50
CA GLN A 538 -26.17 27.34 -11.87
C GLN A 538 -27.49 27.64 -12.62
N LYS A 539 -28.20 26.61 -13.09
CA LYS A 539 -29.54 26.75 -13.69
C LYS A 539 -30.68 26.86 -12.66
N ILE A 540 -30.41 26.50 -11.40
CA ILE A 540 -31.41 26.41 -10.32
C ILE A 540 -31.21 27.56 -9.31
N LYS A 541 -29.97 27.89 -8.97
CA LYS A 541 -29.61 28.98 -8.06
C LYS A 541 -28.79 30.06 -8.80
N PRO A 542 -29.03 31.37 -8.51
CA PRO A 542 -28.24 32.44 -9.11
C PRO A 542 -26.77 32.34 -8.69
N PRO A 543 -25.83 32.77 -9.55
CA PRO A 543 -24.40 32.68 -9.27
C PRO A 543 -24.01 33.56 -8.08
N LEU A 544 -23.15 33.04 -7.19
CA LEU A 544 -22.62 33.84 -6.09
C LEU A 544 -21.76 35.00 -6.63
N PRO A 545 -22.01 36.27 -6.22
CA PRO A 545 -21.13 37.39 -6.57
C PRO A 545 -19.70 37.18 -6.09
N TRP A 546 -18.70 37.74 -6.79
CA TRP A 546 -17.27 37.52 -6.50
C TRP A 546 -16.93 37.77 -5.02
N PHE A 547 -17.53 38.79 -4.39
CA PHE A 547 -17.26 39.14 -3.01
C PHE A 547 -17.83 38.13 -1.99
N ILE A 548 -18.95 37.48 -2.30
CA ILE A 548 -19.47 36.37 -1.48
C ILE A 548 -18.50 35.19 -1.59
N ARG A 549 -17.99 34.87 -2.79
CA ARG A 549 -17.01 33.79 -2.98
C ARG A 549 -15.72 34.06 -2.18
N PHE A 550 -15.21 35.30 -2.20
CA PHE A 550 -14.07 35.72 -1.39
C PHE A 550 -14.35 35.54 0.11
N ARG A 551 -15.53 35.96 0.57
CA ARG A 551 -15.93 35.81 1.98
C ARG A 551 -16.02 34.35 2.40
N VAL A 552 -16.69 33.49 1.62
CA VAL A 552 -16.78 32.04 1.85
C VAL A 552 -15.40 31.39 1.94
N ILE A 553 -14.44 31.78 1.09
CA ILE A 553 -13.06 31.25 1.18
C ILE A 553 -12.40 31.62 2.51
N PHE A 554 -12.54 32.87 2.97
CA PHE A 554 -11.99 33.32 4.26
C PHE A 554 -12.69 32.65 5.46
N GLU A 555 -14.01 32.56 5.43
CA GLU A 555 -14.84 31.90 6.45
C GLU A 555 -14.45 30.41 6.60
N VAL A 556 -14.30 29.67 5.49
CA VAL A 556 -13.84 28.28 5.47
C VAL A 556 -12.38 28.15 5.95
N ALA A 557 -11.48 29.10 5.62
CA ALA A 557 -10.12 29.11 6.16
C ALA A 557 -10.13 29.25 7.70
N CYS A 558 -10.96 30.14 8.24
CA CYS A 558 -11.16 30.27 9.69
C CYS A 558 -11.75 29.00 10.32
N GLY A 559 -12.73 28.36 9.68
CA GLY A 559 -13.28 27.08 10.11
C GLY A 559 -12.24 25.96 10.17
N LEU A 560 -11.42 25.81 9.13
CA LEU A 560 -10.31 24.87 9.11
C LEU A 560 -9.26 25.19 10.17
N ALA A 561 -8.89 26.45 10.34
CA ALA A 561 -7.90 26.85 11.35
C ALA A 561 -8.40 26.58 12.78
N PHE A 562 -9.70 26.69 13.05
CA PHE A 562 -10.30 26.27 14.32
C PHE A 562 -10.19 24.76 14.56
N LEU A 563 -10.55 23.93 13.57
CA LEU A 563 -10.39 22.47 13.63
C LEU A 563 -8.92 22.08 13.85
N HIS A 564 -8.00 22.70 13.09
CA HIS A 564 -6.56 22.47 13.18
C HIS A 564 -5.92 23.01 14.47
N SER A 565 -6.62 23.88 15.21
CA SER A 565 -6.19 24.42 16.51
C SER A 565 -6.81 23.72 17.72
N SER A 566 -7.69 22.75 17.49
CA SER A 566 -8.41 22.04 18.56
C SER A 566 -7.43 21.30 19.48
N LYS A 567 -7.80 21.21 20.77
CA LYS A 567 -7.00 20.59 21.83
C LYS A 567 -7.86 19.57 22.59
N PRO A 568 -7.30 18.46 23.10
CA PRO A 568 -5.87 18.14 23.15
C PRO A 568 -5.24 17.84 21.78
N ASP A 569 -5.98 17.18 20.88
CA ASP A 569 -5.49 16.77 19.56
C ASP A 569 -6.10 17.62 18.42
N PRO A 570 -5.29 18.05 17.43
CA PRO A 570 -5.80 18.69 16.21
C PRO A 570 -6.76 17.79 15.41
N ILE A 571 -7.81 18.38 14.83
CA ILE A 571 -8.82 17.69 14.03
C ILE A 571 -8.57 17.92 12.54
N VAL A 572 -8.31 16.85 11.77
CA VAL A 572 -8.21 16.91 10.30
C VAL A 572 -9.53 16.42 9.68
N HIS A 573 -10.11 17.19 8.77
CA HIS A 573 -11.44 16.98 8.20
C HIS A 573 -11.51 15.81 7.21
N ARG A 574 -10.49 15.67 6.36
CA ARG A 574 -10.27 14.59 5.37
C ARG A 574 -11.24 14.49 4.19
N ASP A 575 -12.49 14.95 4.32
CA ASP A 575 -13.47 15.00 3.21
C ASP A 575 -14.01 16.42 2.92
N LEU A 576 -13.13 17.41 2.94
CA LEU A 576 -13.48 18.78 2.58
C LEU A 576 -13.74 18.88 1.07
N LYS A 577 -14.92 19.38 0.68
CA LYS A 577 -15.38 19.56 -0.71
C LYS A 577 -16.54 20.57 -0.76
N PRO A 578 -16.92 21.13 -1.92
CA PRO A 578 -18.04 22.07 -2.01
C PRO A 578 -19.38 21.54 -1.48
N GLY A 579 -19.64 20.23 -1.57
CA GLY A 579 -20.85 19.61 -1.02
C GLY A 579 -20.91 19.66 0.52
N ASN A 580 -19.75 19.73 1.18
CA ASN A 580 -19.60 19.76 2.64
C ASN A 580 -19.32 21.20 3.17
N ILE A 581 -19.59 22.22 2.34
CA ILE A 581 -19.59 23.63 2.73
C ILE A 581 -21.02 24.14 2.50
N LEU A 582 -21.74 24.39 3.59
CA LEU A 582 -23.14 24.80 3.59
C LEU A 582 -23.27 26.29 3.87
N LEU A 583 -24.31 26.94 3.34
CA LEU A 583 -24.55 28.38 3.45
C LEU A 583 -25.88 28.66 4.18
N ASN A 584 -25.86 29.54 5.19
CA ASN A 584 -27.09 30.08 5.78
C ASN A 584 -27.73 31.16 4.88
N ARG A 585 -28.93 31.63 5.23
CA ARG A 585 -29.67 32.73 4.59
C ARG A 585 -28.86 34.00 4.30
N ASN A 586 -27.86 34.32 5.11
CA ASN A 586 -26.97 35.48 4.94
C ASN A 586 -25.71 35.17 4.08
N TYR A 587 -25.66 33.98 3.47
CA TYR A 587 -24.53 33.39 2.75
C TYR A 587 -23.27 33.22 3.61
N VAL A 588 -23.41 33.12 4.94
CA VAL A 588 -22.29 32.75 5.82
C VAL A 588 -22.09 31.24 5.70
N SER A 589 -20.85 30.84 5.42
CA SER A 589 -20.47 29.46 5.21
C SER A 589 -20.10 28.72 6.50
N LYS A 590 -20.44 27.43 6.53
CA LYS A 590 -20.13 26.48 7.60
C LYS A 590 -19.65 25.15 7.02
N ILE A 591 -18.58 24.61 7.61
CA ILE A 591 -18.03 23.29 7.26
C ILE A 591 -18.89 22.21 7.93
N ALA A 592 -19.33 21.22 7.14
CA ALA A 592 -20.26 20.17 7.52
C ALA A 592 -19.65 18.77 7.32
N ASP A 593 -20.33 17.73 7.85
CA ASP A 593 -20.03 16.32 7.56
C ASP A 593 -18.61 15.88 7.99
N VAL A 594 -18.34 16.02 9.29
CA VAL A 594 -17.03 15.68 9.91
C VAL A 594 -16.92 14.21 10.29
N GLY A 595 -17.83 13.33 9.84
CA GLY A 595 -17.84 11.90 10.20
C GLY A 595 -16.57 11.12 9.81
N LEU A 596 -15.80 11.62 8.83
CA LEU A 596 -14.48 11.09 8.48
C LEU A 596 -13.31 11.75 9.22
N ALA A 597 -13.55 12.73 10.10
CA ALA A 597 -12.50 13.51 10.74
C ALA A 597 -11.66 12.68 11.73
N LYS A 598 -10.35 12.98 11.80
CA LYS A 598 -9.40 12.25 12.64
C LYS A 598 -8.71 13.20 13.62
N LEU A 599 -8.72 12.83 14.90
CA LEU A 599 -7.84 13.41 15.93
C LEU A 599 -6.41 12.94 15.65
N VAL A 600 -5.46 13.87 15.53
CA VAL A 600 -4.07 13.58 15.21
C VAL A 600 -3.22 13.62 16.48
N THR A 601 -3.17 12.48 17.18
CA THR A 601 -2.39 12.28 18.42
C THR A 601 -0.88 12.37 18.20
N ASP A 602 -0.40 11.98 17.00
CA ASP A 602 0.97 12.15 16.54
C ASP A 602 0.98 13.07 15.33
N VAL A 603 1.31 14.35 15.52
CA VAL A 603 1.56 15.28 14.40
C VAL A 603 2.92 14.94 13.78
N ALA A 604 2.92 13.98 12.85
CA ALA A 604 4.12 13.56 12.14
C ALA A 604 4.75 14.76 11.39
N PRO A 605 6.01 15.14 11.69
CA PRO A 605 6.62 16.36 11.16
C PRO A 605 6.83 16.30 9.63
N ASP A 606 6.87 17.47 8.97
CA ASP A 606 6.90 17.64 7.50
C ASP A 606 8.11 16.97 6.77
N ASN A 607 9.08 16.45 7.53
CA ASN A 607 10.20 15.64 7.04
C ASN A 607 9.90 14.12 6.97
N VAL A 608 8.90 13.60 7.70
CA VAL A 608 8.54 12.17 7.72
C VAL A 608 7.58 11.83 6.58
N THR A 609 7.98 10.92 5.70
CA THR A 609 7.26 10.60 4.45
C THR A 609 6.54 9.24 4.45
N MET A 610 6.50 8.51 5.57
CA MET A 610 5.83 7.20 5.63
C MET A 610 5.30 6.83 7.03
N TYR A 611 4.01 7.07 7.26
CA TYR A 611 3.24 6.55 8.40
C TYR A 611 2.06 5.70 7.87
N ARG A 612 2.16 4.37 8.00
CA ARG A 612 1.26 3.38 7.33
C ARG A 612 0.12 2.85 8.23
N HIS A 613 -0.57 3.73 8.96
CA HIS A 613 -1.67 3.34 9.86
C HIS A 613 -2.93 4.23 9.73
N SER A 614 -3.34 4.53 8.49
CA SER A 614 -4.64 5.16 8.22
C SER A 614 -5.33 4.50 7.02
N VAL A 615 -6.62 4.20 7.17
CA VAL A 615 -7.49 3.82 6.04
C VAL A 615 -7.62 5.01 5.10
N LEU A 616 -7.50 4.78 3.79
CA LEU A 616 -7.70 5.80 2.76
C LEU A 616 -9.19 6.13 2.65
N ALA A 617 -9.55 7.39 2.88
CA ALA A 617 -10.90 7.92 2.76
C ALA A 617 -10.87 9.40 2.34
N GLY A 618 -11.97 9.89 1.78
CA GLY A 618 -12.15 11.23 1.20
C GLY A 618 -12.62 11.18 -0.27
N THR A 619 -13.15 12.28 -0.78
CA THR A 619 -13.73 12.37 -2.13
C THR A 619 -12.67 12.56 -3.22
N LEU A 620 -12.76 11.76 -4.29
CA LEU A 620 -11.83 11.79 -5.43
C LEU A 620 -11.63 13.21 -5.99
N HIS A 621 -10.39 13.51 -6.38
CA HIS A 621 -9.85 14.84 -6.76
C HIS A 621 -9.61 15.83 -5.60
N TYR A 622 -10.27 15.68 -4.46
CA TYR A 622 -9.99 16.48 -3.24
C TYR A 622 -9.02 15.80 -2.27
N ILE A 623 -8.84 14.48 -2.36
CA ILE A 623 -7.81 13.75 -1.61
C ILE A 623 -6.41 14.29 -1.94
N ASP A 624 -5.68 14.72 -0.92
CA ASP A 624 -4.26 15.08 -0.99
C ASP A 624 -3.42 13.98 -1.68
N PRO A 625 -2.70 14.27 -2.78
CA PRO A 625 -1.94 13.27 -3.53
C PRO A 625 -0.81 12.63 -2.73
N GLU A 626 -0.26 13.33 -1.73
CA GLU A 626 0.78 12.76 -0.86
C GLU A 626 0.16 11.81 0.18
N TYR A 627 -1.00 12.15 0.76
CA TYR A 627 -1.77 11.25 1.62
C TYR A 627 -2.24 10.00 0.84
N HIS A 628 -2.78 10.17 -0.37
CA HIS A 628 -3.15 9.07 -1.27
C HIS A 628 -1.98 8.10 -1.55
N ARG A 629 -0.75 8.63 -1.67
CA ARG A 629 0.47 7.83 -1.92
C ARG A 629 1.07 7.20 -0.66
N THR A 630 0.93 7.81 0.51
CA THR A 630 1.69 7.45 1.73
C THR A 630 0.84 6.83 2.85
N GLY A 631 -0.48 7.08 2.87
CA GLY A 631 -1.36 6.80 4.00
C GLY A 631 -1.20 7.77 5.19
N THR A 632 -0.35 8.79 5.06
CA THR A 632 -0.03 9.75 6.13
C THR A 632 -0.96 10.97 6.08
N ILE A 633 -1.76 11.17 7.12
CA ILE A 633 -2.71 12.29 7.27
C ILE A 633 -2.01 13.44 8.01
N ARG A 634 -2.12 14.67 7.50
CA ARG A 634 -1.63 15.91 8.14
C ARG A 634 -2.65 17.03 7.98
N LEU A 635 -2.52 18.10 8.77
CA LEU A 635 -3.35 19.31 8.69
C LEU A 635 -3.34 19.92 7.28
N LYS A 636 -2.16 20.01 6.66
CA LYS A 636 -1.96 20.45 5.27
C LYS A 636 -2.57 19.53 4.21
N SER A 637 -3.19 18.40 4.56
CA SER A 637 -3.99 17.59 3.63
C SER A 637 -5.37 18.19 3.37
N ASP A 638 -6.01 18.82 4.37
CA ASP A 638 -7.24 19.59 4.15
C ASP A 638 -6.96 20.86 3.33
N LEU A 639 -5.75 21.44 3.50
CA LEU A 639 -5.32 22.63 2.77
C LEU A 639 -5.21 22.40 1.26
N TYR A 640 -4.88 21.17 0.82
CA TYR A 640 -4.92 20.79 -0.60
C TYR A 640 -6.36 20.87 -1.14
N ALA A 641 -7.32 20.25 -0.43
CA ALA A 641 -8.73 20.27 -0.82
C ALA A 641 -9.28 21.72 -0.85
N PHE A 642 -8.90 22.54 0.13
CA PHE A 642 -9.22 23.96 0.18
C PHE A 642 -8.64 24.74 -1.02
N GLY A 643 -7.40 24.44 -1.43
CA GLY A 643 -6.79 24.97 -2.65
C GLY A 643 -7.62 24.67 -3.90
N ILE A 644 -8.07 23.41 -4.06
CA ILE A 644 -8.99 23.03 -5.15
C ILE A 644 -10.29 23.85 -5.11
N ILE A 645 -10.91 23.99 -3.92
CA ILE A 645 -12.16 24.76 -3.73
C ILE A 645 -11.98 26.23 -4.13
N ILE A 646 -10.86 26.88 -3.80
CA ILE A 646 -10.56 28.25 -4.26
C ILE A 646 -10.57 28.33 -5.79
N LEU A 647 -9.86 27.44 -6.47
CA LEU A 647 -9.76 27.44 -7.94
C LEU A 647 -11.12 27.16 -8.60
N GLN A 648 -11.96 26.33 -7.99
CA GLN A 648 -13.32 26.10 -8.46
C GLN A 648 -14.23 27.32 -8.23
N LEU A 649 -14.11 28.03 -7.11
CA LEU A 649 -14.89 29.25 -6.87
C LEU A 649 -14.56 30.38 -7.84
N LEU A 650 -13.30 30.47 -8.29
CA LEU A 650 -12.91 31.46 -9.30
C LEU A 650 -13.37 31.12 -10.72
N THR A 651 -13.46 29.82 -11.06
CA THR A 651 -13.64 29.37 -12.46
C THR A 651 -14.98 28.67 -12.75
N ALA A 652 -15.70 28.24 -11.71
CA ALA A 652 -16.85 27.32 -11.75
C ALA A 652 -16.62 25.99 -12.49
N ARG A 653 -15.37 25.52 -12.57
CA ARG A 653 -15.01 24.29 -13.28
C ARG A 653 -15.02 23.04 -12.38
N ARG A 654 -15.10 21.87 -13.00
CA ARG A 654 -14.79 20.57 -12.34
C ARG A 654 -13.30 20.54 -11.97
N PRO A 655 -12.89 19.80 -10.90
CA PRO A 655 -11.51 19.83 -10.40
C PRO A 655 -10.50 19.12 -11.33
N ASN A 656 -10.98 18.28 -12.25
CA ASN A 656 -10.18 17.48 -13.17
C ASN A 656 -9.23 18.34 -14.03
N GLY A 657 -7.92 18.28 -13.74
CA GLY A 657 -6.90 19.08 -14.44
C GLY A 657 -6.90 20.58 -14.11
N LEU A 658 -7.74 21.02 -13.17
CA LEU A 658 -8.00 22.44 -12.91
C LEU A 658 -6.76 23.20 -12.42
N VAL A 659 -5.96 22.59 -11.54
CA VAL A 659 -4.72 23.17 -10.99
C VAL A 659 -3.78 23.59 -12.12
N HIS A 660 -3.44 22.65 -13.02
CA HIS A 660 -2.54 22.92 -14.14
C HIS A 660 -3.13 23.90 -15.17
N ALA A 661 -4.46 23.87 -15.38
CA ALA A 661 -5.11 24.83 -16.26
C ALA A 661 -4.99 26.27 -15.72
N VAL A 662 -5.30 26.49 -14.44
CA VAL A 662 -5.18 27.82 -13.81
C VAL A 662 -3.71 28.24 -13.69
N GLU A 663 -2.80 27.32 -13.34
CA GLU A 663 -1.36 27.56 -13.30
C GLU A 663 -0.84 28.11 -14.64
N ASN A 664 -1.21 27.47 -15.75
CA ASN A 664 -0.86 27.91 -17.10
C ASN A 664 -1.47 29.28 -17.44
N ALA A 665 -2.71 29.55 -17.04
CA ALA A 665 -3.37 30.82 -17.32
C ALA A 665 -2.76 31.98 -16.50
N VAL A 666 -2.40 31.75 -15.23
CA VAL A 666 -1.66 32.72 -14.40
C VAL A 666 -0.26 32.98 -14.99
N LYS A 667 0.45 31.94 -15.45
CA LYS A 667 1.77 32.09 -16.12
C LYS A 667 1.69 32.85 -17.46
N LYS A 668 0.55 32.81 -18.16
CA LYS A 668 0.34 33.48 -19.45
C LYS A 668 -0.39 34.83 -19.35
N GLY A 669 -0.84 35.24 -18.17
CA GLY A 669 -1.70 36.42 -17.99
C GLY A 669 -3.15 36.26 -18.49
N THR A 670 -3.57 35.05 -18.88
CA THR A 670 -4.90 34.77 -19.45
C THR A 670 -5.93 34.30 -18.42
N LEU A 671 -5.68 34.51 -17.12
CA LEU A 671 -6.58 34.07 -16.04
C LEU A 671 -8.03 34.53 -16.25
N THR A 672 -8.23 35.74 -16.75
CA THR A 672 -9.56 36.34 -17.05
C THR A 672 -10.42 35.46 -17.97
N GLU A 673 -9.82 34.71 -18.91
CA GLU A 673 -10.53 33.78 -19.80
C GLU A 673 -11.05 32.53 -19.06
N MET A 674 -10.42 32.20 -17.94
CA MET A 674 -10.76 31.05 -17.11
C MET A 674 -11.81 31.33 -16.04
N LEU A 675 -11.99 32.59 -15.66
CA LEU A 675 -12.94 33.00 -14.62
C LEU A 675 -14.38 32.65 -14.99
N ASP A 676 -15.21 32.49 -13.95
CA ASP A 676 -16.63 32.25 -14.11
C ASP A 676 -17.32 33.47 -14.74
N LYS A 677 -17.82 33.26 -15.96
CA LYS A 677 -18.48 34.27 -16.81
C LYS A 677 -19.88 34.66 -16.32
N SER A 678 -20.44 33.93 -15.36
CA SER A 678 -21.71 34.28 -14.72
C SER A 678 -21.58 35.40 -13.68
N VAL A 679 -20.35 35.81 -13.35
CA VAL A 679 -20.04 36.87 -12.37
C VAL A 679 -19.51 38.12 -13.07
N THR A 680 -20.13 39.26 -12.79
CA THR A 680 -19.71 40.57 -13.28
C THR A 680 -18.52 41.13 -12.47
N GLU A 681 -17.70 41.95 -13.13
CA GLU A 681 -16.73 42.86 -12.49
C GLU A 681 -15.76 42.21 -11.50
N TRP A 682 -15.14 41.10 -11.90
CA TRP A 682 -14.04 40.47 -11.13
C TRP A 682 -12.91 41.47 -10.84
N PRO A 683 -12.48 41.62 -9.58
CA PRO A 683 -11.36 42.50 -9.21
C PRO A 683 -10.02 41.83 -9.56
N LEU A 684 -9.63 41.91 -10.84
CA LEU A 684 -8.61 41.04 -11.45
C LEU A 684 -7.33 40.88 -10.62
N ALA A 685 -6.72 41.95 -10.11
CA ALA A 685 -5.50 41.87 -9.30
C ALA A 685 -5.69 41.06 -8.00
N GLN A 686 -6.81 41.28 -7.29
CA GLN A 686 -7.18 40.53 -6.09
C GLN A 686 -7.57 39.08 -6.43
N THR A 687 -8.23 38.85 -7.57
CA THR A 687 -8.56 37.51 -8.08
C THR A 687 -7.31 36.71 -8.45
N GLU A 688 -6.30 37.35 -9.03
CA GLU A 688 -5.03 36.73 -9.43
C GLU A 688 -4.14 36.41 -8.22
N GLU A 689 -4.12 37.28 -7.19
CA GLU A 689 -3.53 36.95 -5.89
C GLU A 689 -4.22 35.74 -5.25
N LEU A 690 -5.56 35.73 -5.22
CA LEU A 690 -6.34 34.61 -4.68
C LEU A 690 -6.11 33.30 -5.46
N ALA A 691 -5.97 33.37 -6.79
CA ALA A 691 -5.59 32.22 -7.61
C ALA A 691 -4.19 31.69 -7.26
N ARG A 692 -3.21 32.56 -7.01
CA ARG A 692 -1.87 32.16 -6.55
C ARG A 692 -1.90 31.48 -5.18
N ILE A 693 -2.74 31.95 -4.24
CA ILE A 693 -2.95 31.26 -2.96
C ILE A 693 -3.60 29.88 -3.17
N GLY A 694 -4.64 29.79 -4.00
CA GLY A 694 -5.27 28.51 -4.35
C GLY A 694 -4.30 27.48 -4.94
N LEU A 695 -3.42 27.92 -5.85
CA LEU A 695 -2.35 27.09 -6.43
C LEU A 695 -1.33 26.64 -5.38
N LYS A 696 -0.81 27.55 -4.55
CA LYS A 696 0.12 27.22 -3.44
C LYS A 696 -0.48 26.18 -2.47
N CYS A 697 -1.77 26.34 -2.12
CA CYS A 697 -2.47 25.38 -1.26
C CYS A 697 -2.64 24.01 -1.93
N ALA A 698 -2.86 23.98 -3.25
CA ALA A 698 -3.03 22.77 -4.05
C ALA A 698 -1.71 22.07 -4.47
N GLU A 699 -0.56 22.43 -3.89
CA GLU A 699 0.73 21.85 -4.25
C GLU A 699 0.83 20.33 -4.00
N PHE A 700 1.61 19.63 -4.83
CA PHE A 700 1.71 18.17 -4.80
C PHE A 700 2.46 17.64 -3.57
N ARG A 701 3.41 18.41 -3.03
CA ARG A 701 4.22 18.04 -1.86
C ARG A 701 3.68 18.78 -0.63
N CYS A 702 3.46 18.05 0.47
CA CYS A 702 2.88 18.62 1.70
C CYS A 702 3.71 19.79 2.27
N ARG A 703 5.04 19.73 2.13
CA ARG A 703 5.96 20.77 2.62
C ARG A 703 5.96 22.07 1.81
N ASP A 704 5.54 22.02 0.54
CA ASP A 704 5.53 23.17 -0.36
C ASP A 704 4.28 24.05 -0.12
N ARG A 705 3.26 23.48 0.54
CA ARG A 705 2.04 24.18 0.91
C ARG A 705 2.30 25.14 2.06
N PRO A 706 1.73 26.36 2.01
CA PRO A 706 1.92 27.40 3.02
C PRO A 706 1.31 27.02 4.36
N ASP A 707 1.60 27.79 5.41
CA ASP A 707 0.84 27.69 6.66
C ASP A 707 -0.54 28.36 6.57
N LEU A 708 -1.57 27.72 7.13
CA LEU A 708 -2.95 28.21 7.08
C LEU A 708 -3.14 29.50 7.89
N LYS A 709 -2.48 29.65 9.05
CA LYS A 709 -2.60 30.80 9.94
C LYS A 709 -1.65 31.92 9.58
N GLU A 710 -0.39 31.60 9.33
CA GLU A 710 0.66 32.61 9.21
C GLU A 710 0.77 33.19 7.79
N GLU A 711 0.41 32.42 6.75
CA GLU A 711 0.47 32.87 5.36
C GLU A 711 -0.90 33.04 4.70
N VAL A 712 -1.81 32.06 4.84
CA VAL A 712 -3.06 32.03 4.06
C VAL A 712 -4.13 32.98 4.62
N ILE A 713 -4.48 32.83 5.91
CA ILE A 713 -5.52 33.66 6.56
C ILE A 713 -5.26 35.17 6.46
N PRO A 714 -4.04 35.71 6.64
CA PRO A 714 -3.78 37.15 6.57
C PRO A 714 -4.02 37.74 5.17
N VAL A 715 -3.68 36.99 4.11
CA VAL A 715 -3.96 37.37 2.73
C VAL A 715 -5.47 37.36 2.47
N LEU A 716 -6.16 36.28 2.84
CA LEU A 716 -7.62 36.16 2.67
C LEU A 716 -8.39 37.25 3.42
N LYS A 717 -7.98 37.57 4.66
CA LYS A 717 -8.56 38.64 5.46
C LYS A 717 -8.47 39.99 4.75
N ARG A 718 -7.28 40.37 4.28
CA ARG A 718 -7.03 41.63 3.54
C ARG A 718 -7.86 41.72 2.24
N LEU A 719 -8.01 40.60 1.52
CA LEU A 719 -8.84 40.53 0.32
C LEU A 719 -10.33 40.77 0.64
N VAL A 720 -10.84 40.19 1.72
CA VAL A 720 -12.23 40.39 2.18
C VAL A 720 -12.46 41.79 2.75
N GLU A 721 -11.51 42.36 3.49
CA GLU A 721 -11.57 43.76 3.97
C GLU A 721 -11.58 44.76 2.81
N THR A 722 -10.82 44.49 1.75
CA THR A 722 -10.85 45.25 0.49
C THR A 722 -12.22 45.14 -0.19
N ALA A 723 -12.79 43.93 -0.26
CA ALA A 723 -14.12 43.70 -0.83
C ALA A 723 -15.22 44.43 -0.07
N ASN A 724 -15.26 44.27 1.27
CA ASN A 724 -16.20 44.95 2.16
C ASN A 724 -16.09 46.48 2.05
N SER A 725 -14.90 47.02 1.80
CA SER A 725 -14.68 48.46 1.62
C SER A 725 -15.24 49.00 0.29
N LYS A 726 -15.22 48.20 -0.78
CA LYS A 726 -15.91 48.52 -2.05
C LYS A 726 -17.43 48.49 -1.87
N ILE A 727 -17.95 47.37 -1.37
CA ILE A 727 -19.39 47.15 -1.16
C ILE A 727 -20.00 48.25 -0.28
N LYS A 728 -19.31 48.70 0.78
CA LYS A 728 -19.81 49.79 1.63
C LYS A 728 -19.95 51.12 0.88
N LYS A 729 -19.05 51.44 -0.05
CA LYS A 729 -19.17 52.64 -0.91
C LYS A 729 -20.34 52.49 -1.90
N GLU A 730 -20.42 51.35 -2.57
CA GLU A 730 -21.46 51.04 -3.55
C GLU A 730 -22.87 51.01 -2.90
N GLN A 731 -23.05 50.32 -1.78
CA GLN A 731 -24.34 50.23 -1.09
C GLN A 731 -24.78 51.54 -0.45
N CYS A 732 -23.85 52.38 0.02
CA CYS A 732 -24.20 53.75 0.45
C CYS A 732 -24.73 54.60 -0.70
N ASN A 733 -24.26 54.37 -1.93
CA ASN A 733 -24.69 55.10 -3.12
C ASN A 733 -25.94 54.51 -3.79
N VAL A 734 -26.27 53.24 -3.57
CA VAL A 734 -27.41 52.55 -4.21
C VAL A 734 -28.66 52.46 -3.32
N ARG A 735 -28.52 52.51 -1.99
CA ARG A 735 -29.62 52.20 -1.04
C ARG A 735 -30.21 53.40 -0.28
N ALA A 736 -29.79 54.62 -0.61
CA ALA A 736 -30.34 55.84 -0.03
C ALA A 736 -31.46 56.41 -0.92
N PRO A 737 -32.49 57.07 -0.34
CA PRO A 737 -33.42 57.90 -1.09
C PRO A 737 -32.70 58.93 -1.97
N SER A 738 -33.19 59.15 -3.20
CA SER A 738 -32.55 60.04 -4.18
C SER A 738 -32.35 61.47 -3.69
N HIS A 739 -33.22 61.96 -2.81
CA HIS A 739 -33.12 63.30 -2.19
C HIS A 739 -32.06 63.41 -1.08
N TYR A 740 -31.31 62.35 -0.76
CA TYR A 740 -30.13 62.41 0.13
C TYR A 740 -28.84 62.75 -0.63
N PHE A 741 -28.86 62.73 -1.96
CA PHE A 741 -27.71 63.02 -2.81
C PHE A 741 -27.66 64.50 -3.19
N CYS A 742 -26.47 65.10 -3.17
CA CYS A 742 -26.26 66.46 -3.65
C CYS A 742 -26.48 66.51 -5.17
N PRO A 743 -27.31 67.43 -5.70
CA PRO A 743 -27.52 67.56 -7.15
C PRO A 743 -26.24 67.84 -7.96
N ILE A 744 -25.24 68.49 -7.35
CA ILE A 744 -23.96 68.84 -7.99
C ILE A 744 -23.00 67.63 -7.99
N LEU A 745 -22.71 67.06 -6.82
CA LEU A 745 -21.71 65.99 -6.67
C LEU A 745 -22.24 64.59 -7.05
N ARG A 746 -23.56 64.39 -6.95
CA ARG A 746 -24.24 63.08 -7.00
C ARG A 746 -23.78 62.10 -5.90
N GLU A 747 -23.12 62.63 -4.87
CA GLU A 747 -22.73 61.94 -3.63
C GLU A 747 -23.69 62.29 -2.48
N LEU A 748 -23.71 61.46 -1.44
CA LEU A 748 -24.65 61.55 -0.33
C LEU A 748 -24.23 62.61 0.70
N MET A 749 -25.11 63.58 0.96
CA MET A 749 -24.79 64.82 1.70
C MET A 749 -24.37 64.59 3.16
N GLU A 750 -23.47 65.43 3.66
CA GLU A 750 -23.00 65.45 5.06
C GLU A 750 -23.29 66.78 5.75
N GLU A 751 -23.24 67.88 4.99
CA GLU A 751 -23.66 69.22 5.38
C GLU A 751 -24.69 69.75 4.36
N PRO A 752 -25.95 69.25 4.37
CA PRO A 752 -26.99 69.71 3.46
C PRO A 752 -27.44 71.15 3.81
N GLU A 753 -27.32 72.05 2.85
CA GLU A 753 -27.64 73.48 2.91
C GLU A 753 -28.65 73.84 1.82
N ILE A 754 -29.69 74.62 2.15
CA ILE A 754 -30.71 75.11 1.21
C ILE A 754 -30.23 76.44 0.59
N ALA A 755 -30.32 76.57 -0.74
CA ALA A 755 -30.05 77.81 -1.47
C ALA A 755 -31.35 78.55 -1.86
N ALA A 756 -31.24 79.75 -2.45
CA ALA A 756 -32.39 80.59 -2.82
C ALA A 756 -33.34 79.95 -3.86
N ASP A 757 -32.88 78.96 -4.61
CA ASP A 757 -33.70 78.17 -5.54
C ASP A 757 -34.58 77.12 -4.85
N GLY A 758 -34.51 77.01 -3.51
CA GLY A 758 -35.24 76.02 -2.71
C GLY A 758 -34.63 74.61 -2.73
N PHE A 759 -33.57 74.37 -3.51
CA PHE A 759 -32.89 73.09 -3.56
C PHE A 759 -31.86 72.95 -2.44
N THR A 760 -31.64 71.72 -2.00
CA THR A 760 -30.64 71.39 -0.97
C THR A 760 -29.40 70.77 -1.60
N TYR A 761 -28.23 71.24 -1.18
CA TYR A 761 -26.92 70.88 -1.73
C TYR A 761 -25.93 70.56 -0.61
N GLU A 762 -24.85 69.84 -0.92
CA GLU A 762 -23.69 69.74 -0.02
C GLU A 762 -23.00 71.10 0.06
N LYS A 763 -22.83 71.62 1.29
CA LYS A 763 -22.27 72.94 1.61
C LYS A 763 -21.03 73.30 0.78
N LYS A 764 -20.07 72.38 0.71
CA LYS A 764 -18.80 72.61 -0.01
C LYS A 764 -19.01 72.73 -1.52
N ALA A 765 -19.96 72.00 -2.08
CA ALA A 765 -20.25 72.01 -3.52
C ALA A 765 -20.98 73.30 -3.96
N ILE A 766 -21.95 73.77 -3.16
CA ILE A 766 -22.73 74.97 -3.49
C ILE A 766 -21.90 76.25 -3.30
N LEU A 767 -21.00 76.31 -2.30
CA LEU A 767 -20.05 77.42 -2.15
C LEU A 767 -19.07 77.48 -3.34
N ALA A 768 -18.46 76.35 -3.71
CA ALA A 768 -17.57 76.26 -4.88
C ALA A 768 -18.28 76.51 -6.23
N TRP A 769 -19.62 76.41 -6.25
CA TRP A 769 -20.43 76.82 -7.40
C TRP A 769 -20.62 78.35 -7.44
N PHE A 770 -20.91 78.98 -6.30
CA PHE A 770 -21.09 80.44 -6.18
C PHE A 770 -19.82 81.24 -6.47
N GLU A 771 -18.62 80.67 -6.25
CA GLU A 771 -17.34 81.25 -6.68
C GLU A 771 -17.27 81.51 -8.21
N LYS A 772 -18.09 80.83 -9.01
CA LYS A 772 -17.99 80.79 -10.48
C LYS A 772 -19.31 81.12 -11.20
N HIS A 773 -20.45 81.06 -10.52
CA HIS A 773 -21.78 81.21 -11.13
C HIS A 773 -22.76 81.96 -10.23
N ASN A 774 -23.56 82.84 -10.84
CA ASN A 774 -24.66 83.58 -10.20
C ASN A 774 -26.05 82.97 -10.47
N VAL A 775 -26.09 81.71 -10.93
CA VAL A 775 -27.30 80.96 -11.31
C VAL A 775 -27.44 79.66 -10.51
N SER A 776 -28.67 79.18 -10.36
CA SER A 776 -28.98 77.88 -9.75
C SER A 776 -28.28 76.73 -10.47
N PRO A 777 -27.63 75.80 -9.74
CA PRO A 777 -27.12 74.55 -10.33
C PRO A 777 -28.21 73.68 -10.98
N VAL A 778 -29.46 73.76 -10.49
CA VAL A 778 -30.57 72.90 -10.95
C VAL A 778 -31.47 73.61 -11.96
N THR A 779 -31.97 74.82 -11.67
CA THR A 779 -32.92 75.52 -12.56
C THR A 779 -32.23 76.37 -13.63
N ARG A 780 -30.92 76.65 -13.46
CA ARG A 780 -30.12 77.58 -14.29
C ARG A 780 -30.62 79.02 -14.33
N GLN A 781 -31.63 79.37 -13.52
CA GLN A 781 -32.11 80.74 -13.35
C GLN A 781 -31.18 81.52 -12.40
N LYS A 782 -31.16 82.85 -12.51
CA LYS A 782 -30.40 83.72 -11.61
C LYS A 782 -30.90 83.55 -10.17
N LEU A 783 -29.99 83.50 -9.20
CA LEU A 783 -30.35 83.39 -7.78
C LEU A 783 -30.60 84.78 -7.17
N ASP A 784 -31.67 84.91 -6.39
CA ASP A 784 -32.00 86.16 -5.68
C ASP A 784 -30.99 86.50 -4.58
N HIS A 785 -30.43 85.49 -3.91
CA HIS A 785 -29.34 85.66 -2.95
C HIS A 785 -28.46 84.41 -2.80
N PHE A 786 -27.22 84.61 -2.33
CA PHE A 786 -26.26 83.54 -2.04
C PHE A 786 -26.29 83.05 -0.57
N LYS A 787 -27.21 83.58 0.24
CA LYS A 787 -27.38 83.13 1.64
C LYS A 787 -27.89 81.69 1.68
N LEU A 788 -27.13 80.82 2.34
CA LEU A 788 -27.48 79.41 2.59
C LEU A 788 -28.21 79.26 3.92
N THR A 789 -29.06 78.23 4.02
CA THR A 789 -29.80 77.87 5.25
C THR A 789 -29.61 76.38 5.59
N PRO A 790 -29.07 76.01 6.76
CA PRO A 790 -28.78 74.61 7.07
C PRO A 790 -30.02 73.71 7.13
N ASN A 791 -30.08 72.68 6.29
CA ASN A 791 -31.18 71.71 6.27
C ASN A 791 -30.97 70.66 7.39
N ASN A 792 -31.10 71.11 8.63
CA ASN A 792 -30.90 70.26 9.82
C ASN A 792 -31.86 69.05 9.87
N THR A 793 -33.05 69.17 9.29
CA THR A 793 -34.02 68.07 9.13
C THR A 793 -33.47 66.98 8.22
N LEU A 794 -33.04 67.32 7.00
CA LEU A 794 -32.44 66.36 6.07
C LEU A 794 -31.12 65.80 6.61
N ARG A 795 -30.30 66.64 7.26
CA ARG A 795 -29.06 66.20 7.93
C ARG A 795 -29.33 65.15 9.01
N SER A 796 -30.41 65.30 9.76
CA SER A 796 -30.82 64.35 10.80
C SER A 796 -31.39 63.07 10.19
N ALA A 797 -32.22 63.17 9.15
CA ALA A 797 -32.74 62.01 8.41
C ALA A 797 -31.61 61.18 7.77
N ILE A 798 -30.62 61.83 7.16
CA ILE A 798 -29.43 61.17 6.60
C ILE A 798 -28.61 60.48 7.70
N ARG A 799 -28.41 61.12 8.87
CA ARG A 799 -27.73 60.52 10.01
C ARG A 799 -28.48 59.30 10.55
N ASP A 800 -29.79 59.38 10.68
CA ASP A 800 -30.61 58.28 11.18
C ASP A 800 -30.66 57.11 10.18
N TRP A 801 -30.78 57.37 8.88
CA TRP A 801 -30.60 56.35 7.84
C TRP A 801 -29.19 55.72 7.89
N LYS A 802 -28.11 56.53 8.00
CA LYS A 802 -26.74 56.05 8.24
C LYS A 802 -26.65 55.22 9.53
N SER A 803 -27.46 55.49 10.55
CA SER A 803 -27.51 54.73 11.81
C SER A 803 -28.22 53.38 11.63
N ARG A 804 -29.42 53.37 11.03
CA ARG A 804 -30.22 52.16 10.81
C ARG A 804 -29.48 51.16 9.92
N VAL A 805 -28.85 51.63 8.85
CA VAL A 805 -28.01 50.79 7.97
C VAL A 805 -26.78 50.21 8.71
N ARG A 806 -26.25 50.88 9.74
CA ARG A 806 -25.22 50.29 10.63
C ARG A 806 -25.81 49.27 11.58
N PHE A 807 -26.96 49.54 12.22
CA PHE A 807 -27.62 48.59 13.13
C PHE A 807 -28.05 47.30 12.43
N SER A 808 -28.53 47.35 11.18
CA SER A 808 -28.79 46.15 10.37
C SER A 808 -27.57 45.25 10.14
N ASN A 809 -26.35 45.80 10.29
CA ASN A 809 -25.10 45.05 10.21
C ASN A 809 -24.52 44.69 11.59
N ALA A 810 -24.81 45.48 12.65
CA ALA A 810 -24.30 45.23 14.00
C ALA A 810 -24.91 43.98 14.66
N PHE A 811 -26.20 43.73 14.44
CA PHE A 811 -26.89 42.50 14.87
C PHE A 811 -26.38 41.22 14.16
N ASN A 812 -25.47 41.33 13.19
CA ASN A 812 -24.78 40.20 12.55
C ASN A 812 -23.35 39.98 13.07
N THR A 813 -22.95 40.61 14.18
CA THR A 813 -21.56 40.54 14.69
C THR A 813 -21.42 40.28 16.20
N SER A 814 -22.45 39.74 16.86
CA SER A 814 -22.41 39.41 18.30
C SER A 814 -23.28 38.21 18.68
N CYS A 815 -22.87 37.02 18.22
CA CYS A 815 -23.13 35.68 18.78
C CYS A 815 -22.06 34.73 18.23
#